data_AF-A0A9D9CW79-F1
#
_entry.id   AF-A0A9D9CW79-F1
#
_cell.length_a   1.000
_cell.length_b   1.000
_cell.length_c   1.000
_cell.angle_alpha   90.00
_cell.angle_beta   90.00
_cell.angle_gamma   90.00
#
_symmetry.space_group_name_H-M   'P 1'
#
loop_
_entity.id
_entity.type
_entity.pdbx_description
1 polymer ?
#
loop_
_entity_poly.entity_id
_entity_poly.type
_entity_poly.pdbx_seq_one_letter_code
_entity_poly.pdbx_strand_id
1 'polypeptide(L)'
;RSIAPVAGAPEPFYFTSEKPKYLECARYWLQMAGFSDSVYCGQNNEYKTDYMSRAIWVNALSGGSPLNTRTKGKGVPIDLALALHTDAGIDSTTVGSLAIFLTSDMGKTEYPTGLSRMASRDFADMVESQVVDDIKKVYCPDWHNRGLRDEAYYEARVPEVPTMLLELLSHQNFEDMKYAFDPEFKFTVARSIYKAATKFIASINNIEDYEFTPLAPSHFAIDFNGDKINLSWRPTKDSLEPSVTTDGYILYTAIGNNGFNNGIYLETNKYSMELHKDSIYRFKVTAVNRGGESFPTEILSASIASKEKGRVLIVNGFNRVSAPEFYEDSLIGGFIDSKDPGVPYIRDISKTGSQTNFTKSSPYISNDQPGFGACEKNLEGQIIAGNTFNYPYIHGKALHSLGLSFVSTSDESFETYSNVDKNHFCMVDYILGMEKETKCGMQKRYNVLNYPTRKKLSKYLLSGGNLFMSGAYLMSELEITKAEYPSVAKFAHEVLGAKLKSTANNQWCNTHLNDGSGVNLNEGGTELSQIQTSFSIKNDFKHSYKFNNKPSERQYTVASPDILDKGNPNAFVVFRYLENGEPAAIGQKGKLNTLISAVPFESIDEDEQGKFMKELATFFSLTGNKNKATKTKNAAKKSASTKKKTVVVKTTPKKTTK
;
A
#
# COMPACT_ATOMS: atom_id res chain seq x y z
N ARG A 1 10.98 41.52 10.13
CA ARG A 1 11.10 42.95 10.50
C ARG A 1 11.08 43.76 9.21
N SER A 2 10.38 44.88 9.24
CA SER A 2 9.91 45.68 8.10
C SER A 2 11.02 46.20 7.18
N ILE A 3 10.92 45.88 5.91
CA ILE A 3 11.45 46.73 4.83
C ILE A 3 10.61 48.01 4.89
N ALA A 4 11.23 49.18 4.96
CA ALA A 4 10.50 50.44 4.93
C ALA A 4 9.65 50.51 3.66
N PRO A 5 8.33 50.77 3.75
CA PRO A 5 7.46 50.79 2.58
C PRO A 5 7.88 51.94 1.65
N VAL A 6 7.95 51.64 0.36
CA VAL A 6 8.05 52.67 -0.69
C VAL A 6 6.77 53.50 -0.61
N ALA A 7 6.90 54.82 -0.45
CA ALA A 7 5.76 55.72 -0.40
C ALA A 7 4.88 55.53 -1.65
N GLY A 8 3.64 55.07 -1.46
CA GLY A 8 2.67 54.82 -2.54
C GLY A 8 2.58 53.36 -3.03
N ALA A 9 3.40 52.44 -2.52
CA ALA A 9 3.16 51.01 -2.71
C ALA A 9 2.01 50.57 -1.77
N PRO A 10 1.03 49.77 -2.24
CA PRO A 10 0.04 49.17 -1.35
C PRO A 10 0.76 48.41 -0.23
N GLU A 11 0.27 48.50 1.01
CA GLU A 11 0.86 47.74 2.12
C GLU A 11 1.02 46.27 1.70
N PRO A 12 2.16 45.62 2.01
CA PRO A 12 2.36 44.23 1.67
C PRO A 12 1.22 43.40 2.29
N PHE A 13 0.37 42.86 1.42
CA PHE A 13 -0.77 42.06 1.81
C PHE A 13 -0.25 40.67 2.21
N TYR A 14 -0.15 40.41 3.50
CA TYR A 14 0.22 39.10 4.03
C TYR A 14 -1.01 38.20 4.06
N PHE A 15 -0.94 37.08 3.35
CA PHE A 15 -1.95 36.02 3.42
C PHE A 15 -1.26 34.70 3.77
N THR A 16 -1.97 33.83 4.47
CA THR A 16 -1.53 32.46 4.69
C THR A 16 -1.73 31.66 3.41
N SER A 17 -0.79 30.77 3.07
CA SER A 17 -0.91 29.88 1.92
C SER A 17 -2.10 28.92 2.01
N GLU A 18 -2.63 28.70 3.22
CA GLU A 18 -3.61 27.65 3.56
C GLU A 18 -3.14 26.22 3.22
N LYS A 19 -1.87 26.07 2.83
CA LYS A 19 -1.23 24.79 2.55
C LYS A 19 -0.43 24.31 3.77
N PRO A 20 -0.21 23.00 3.91
CA PRO A 20 0.72 22.48 4.90
C PRO A 20 2.12 23.10 4.77
N LYS A 21 2.78 23.34 5.90
CA LYS A 21 4.10 23.99 5.94
C LYS A 21 5.20 23.27 5.17
N TYR A 22 5.09 21.96 4.99
CA TYR A 22 6.04 21.18 4.20
C TYR A 22 5.94 21.44 2.69
N LEU A 23 4.88 22.12 2.21
CA LEU A 23 4.74 22.58 0.82
C LEU A 23 5.20 24.03 0.63
N GLU A 24 5.53 24.75 1.69
CA GLU A 24 6.05 26.10 1.57
C GLU A 24 7.53 26.07 1.16
N CYS A 25 7.96 27.13 0.49
CA CYS A 25 9.36 27.25 0.07
C CYS A 25 10.31 27.22 1.30
N ALA A 26 11.56 26.80 1.08
CA ALA A 26 12.58 26.60 2.11
C ALA A 26 12.75 27.83 3.01
N ARG A 27 12.56 29.03 2.46
CA ARG A 27 12.55 30.30 3.23
C ARG A 27 11.61 30.23 4.43
N TYR A 28 10.35 29.89 4.20
CA TYR A 28 9.31 29.91 5.23
C TYR A 28 9.47 28.72 6.18
N TRP A 29 9.89 27.58 5.66
CA TRP A 29 10.20 26.41 6.48
C TRP A 29 11.36 26.71 7.45
N LEU A 30 12.46 27.30 6.98
CA LEU A 30 13.63 27.64 7.81
C LEU A 30 13.32 28.69 8.87
N GLN A 31 12.48 29.68 8.54
CA GLN A 31 11.96 30.64 9.51
C GLN A 31 11.21 29.93 10.64
N MET A 32 10.33 29.00 10.30
CA MET A 32 9.55 28.24 11.29
C MET A 32 10.42 27.27 12.11
N ALA A 33 11.43 26.67 11.48
CA ALA A 33 12.43 25.83 12.12
C ALA A 33 13.37 26.62 13.08
N GLY A 34 13.21 27.95 13.18
CA GLY A 34 13.92 28.78 14.15
C GLY A 34 15.33 29.19 13.73
N PHE A 35 15.63 29.16 12.43
CA PHE A 35 16.90 29.70 11.93
C PHE A 35 16.91 31.23 11.98
N SER A 36 18.11 31.81 11.97
CA SER A 36 18.31 33.27 11.87
C SER A 36 17.89 33.78 10.50
N ASP A 37 17.41 35.01 10.41
CA ASP A 37 17.06 35.67 9.14
C ASP A 37 18.25 35.74 8.17
N SER A 38 19.47 35.77 8.67
CA SER A 38 20.70 35.65 7.88
C SER A 38 20.78 34.37 7.03
N VAL A 39 20.02 33.31 7.36
CA VAL A 39 19.97 32.06 6.60
C VAL A 39 18.96 32.15 5.45
N TYR A 40 17.83 32.81 5.67
CA TYR A 40 16.68 32.77 4.76
C TYR A 40 16.19 34.16 4.30
N CYS A 41 16.89 35.26 4.53
CA CYS A 41 16.50 36.61 4.08
C CYS A 41 17.63 37.36 3.36
N GLY A 42 18.63 36.65 2.85
CA GLY A 42 19.82 37.25 2.22
C GLY A 42 19.63 37.79 0.80
N GLN A 43 18.45 37.63 0.18
CA GLN A 43 18.22 37.97 -1.23
C GLN A 43 17.03 38.91 -1.42
N ASN A 44 17.07 39.69 -2.52
CA ASN A 44 16.05 40.69 -2.87
C ASN A 44 14.83 40.11 -3.63
N ASN A 45 14.77 38.80 -3.83
CA ASN A 45 13.66 38.09 -4.48
C ASN A 45 13.39 36.79 -3.73
N GLU A 46 12.11 36.45 -3.54
CA GLU A 46 11.66 35.21 -2.90
C GLU A 46 12.18 33.94 -3.59
N TYR A 47 12.20 33.89 -4.93
CA TYR A 47 12.72 32.74 -5.67
C TYR A 47 14.19 32.47 -5.34
N LYS A 48 15.03 33.53 -5.38
CA LYS A 48 16.43 33.42 -4.98
C LYS A 48 16.58 33.06 -3.52
N THR A 49 15.72 33.62 -2.68
CA THR A 49 15.73 33.32 -1.25
C THR A 49 15.43 31.85 -0.98
N ASP A 50 14.51 31.24 -1.72
CA ASP A 50 14.14 29.83 -1.58
C ASP A 50 15.36 28.91 -1.81
N TYR A 51 15.84 28.81 -3.05
CA TYR A 51 16.88 27.83 -3.36
C TYR A 51 18.23 28.16 -2.69
N MET A 52 18.58 29.44 -2.53
CA MET A 52 19.86 29.81 -1.92
C MET A 52 19.90 29.50 -0.41
N SER A 53 18.77 29.62 0.27
CA SER A 53 18.70 29.35 1.72
C SER A 53 19.03 27.90 2.08
N ARG A 54 18.78 26.94 1.16
CA ARG A 54 19.06 25.51 1.36
C ARG A 54 20.56 25.24 1.54
N ALA A 55 21.40 25.86 0.72
CA ALA A 55 22.86 25.72 0.84
C ALA A 55 23.42 26.46 2.07
N ILE A 56 22.88 27.65 2.37
CA ILE A 56 23.28 28.42 3.56
C ILE A 56 22.89 27.65 4.83
N TRP A 57 21.75 26.96 4.82
CA TRP A 57 21.30 26.11 5.91
C TRP A 57 22.30 25.01 6.25
N VAL A 58 22.89 24.34 5.26
CA VAL A 58 23.96 23.35 5.48
C VAL A 58 25.14 23.98 6.23
N ASN A 59 25.59 25.17 5.83
CA ASN A 59 26.69 25.88 6.50
C ASN A 59 26.28 26.40 7.89
N ALA A 60 25.03 26.82 8.08
CA ALA A 60 24.52 27.26 9.37
C ALA A 60 24.45 26.11 10.39
N LEU A 61 24.19 24.88 9.93
CA LEU A 61 24.29 23.67 10.75
C LEU A 61 25.74 23.29 11.03
N SER A 62 26.56 23.20 9.97
CA SER A 62 27.91 22.63 10.06
C SER A 62 28.98 23.57 10.58
N GLY A 63 28.80 24.89 10.46
CA GLY A 63 29.80 25.87 10.85
C GLY A 63 30.23 25.73 12.31
N GLY A 64 31.54 25.79 12.55
CA GLY A 64 32.16 25.58 13.86
C GLY A 64 32.37 24.10 14.22
N SER A 65 31.95 23.15 13.37
CA SER A 65 32.27 21.73 13.54
C SER A 65 33.71 21.43 13.07
N PRO A 66 34.27 20.26 13.42
CA PRO A 66 35.55 19.81 12.86
C PRO A 66 35.59 19.70 11.33
N LEU A 67 34.42 19.54 10.68
CA LEU A 67 34.30 19.40 9.23
C LEU A 67 34.05 20.73 8.51
N ASN A 68 33.67 21.80 9.24
CA ASN A 68 33.47 23.12 8.67
C ASN A 68 33.96 24.22 9.64
N THR A 69 35.27 24.47 9.60
CA THR A 69 35.95 25.48 10.42
C THR A 69 35.92 26.89 9.81
N ARG A 70 35.53 27.02 8.53
CA ARG A 70 35.52 28.30 7.80
C ARG A 70 34.30 29.16 8.13
N THR A 71 33.20 28.55 8.55
CA THR A 71 31.94 29.26 8.85
C THR A 71 31.55 29.12 10.32
N LYS A 72 30.72 30.05 10.80
CA LYS A 72 30.08 29.96 12.13
C LYS A 72 28.72 29.30 11.99
N GLY A 73 28.37 28.41 12.90
CA GLY A 73 27.13 27.65 12.84
C GLY A 73 26.82 26.92 14.15
N LYS A 74 26.06 25.83 14.06
CA LYS A 74 25.62 25.01 15.20
C LYS A 74 26.61 23.90 15.58
N GLY A 75 27.73 23.78 14.87
CA GLY A 75 28.78 22.80 15.19
C GLY A 75 28.41 21.34 14.89
N VAL A 76 27.38 21.10 14.07
CA VAL A 76 26.98 19.73 13.69
C VAL A 76 27.96 19.17 12.65
N PRO A 77 28.64 18.05 12.87
CA PRO A 77 29.51 17.46 11.85
C PRO A 77 28.64 16.88 10.72
N ILE A 78 28.68 17.50 9.54
CA ILE A 78 27.99 17.03 8.33
C ILE A 78 29.05 16.55 7.35
N ASP A 79 29.01 15.27 6.96
CA ASP A 79 29.98 14.67 6.04
C ASP A 79 29.75 15.06 4.58
N LEU A 80 28.48 15.21 4.17
CA LEU A 80 28.09 15.57 2.81
C LEU A 80 26.72 16.26 2.77
N ALA A 81 26.42 16.89 1.63
CA ALA A 81 25.08 17.35 1.30
C ALA A 81 24.62 16.80 -0.06
N LEU A 82 23.33 16.51 -0.19
CA LEU A 82 22.70 16.05 -1.42
C LEU A 82 21.47 16.91 -1.70
N ALA A 83 21.46 17.60 -2.84
CA ALA A 83 20.26 18.23 -3.36
C ALA A 83 19.57 17.24 -4.31
N LEU A 84 18.37 16.78 -3.96
CA LEU A 84 17.61 15.84 -4.79
C LEU A 84 16.54 16.59 -5.58
N HIS A 85 16.61 16.49 -6.91
CA HIS A 85 15.78 17.21 -7.87
C HIS A 85 15.18 16.27 -8.92
N THR A 86 14.18 16.78 -9.62
CA THR A 86 13.75 16.29 -10.92
C THR A 86 13.82 17.45 -11.90
N ASP A 87 14.20 17.16 -13.15
CA ASP A 87 14.51 18.16 -14.16
C ASP A 87 13.29 18.45 -15.04
N ALA A 88 13.45 19.44 -15.92
CA ALA A 88 12.54 19.75 -17.00
C ALA A 88 13.17 19.38 -18.35
N GLY A 89 12.44 18.59 -19.15
CA GLY A 89 12.85 18.17 -20.48
C GLY A 89 11.81 17.22 -21.08
N ILE A 90 11.65 17.22 -22.40
CA ILE A 90 10.70 16.37 -23.10
C ILE A 90 11.45 15.58 -24.16
N ASP A 91 11.24 14.26 -24.20
CA ASP A 91 11.77 13.38 -25.23
C ASP A 91 10.72 12.30 -25.57
N SER A 92 10.91 11.64 -26.71
CA SER A 92 10.19 10.43 -27.10
C SER A 92 10.53 9.19 -26.26
N THR A 93 11.64 9.26 -25.52
CA THR A 93 12.13 8.21 -24.61
C THR A 93 12.37 8.81 -23.22
N THR A 94 12.93 8.05 -22.28
CA THR A 94 13.29 8.62 -20.96
C THR A 94 14.31 9.75 -21.12
N VAL A 95 14.20 10.84 -20.39
CA VAL A 95 15.25 11.88 -20.33
C VAL A 95 16.41 11.40 -19.46
N GLY A 96 16.08 10.74 -18.35
CA GLY A 96 17.07 10.10 -17.49
C GLY A 96 17.77 11.04 -16.51
N SER A 97 18.88 10.57 -15.95
CA SER A 97 19.52 11.18 -14.78
C SER A 97 20.74 12.03 -15.14
N LEU A 98 20.96 13.12 -14.41
CA LEU A 98 22.12 14.03 -14.49
C LEU A 98 22.63 14.33 -13.08
N ALA A 99 23.94 14.34 -12.88
CA ALA A 99 24.55 14.79 -11.63
C ALA A 99 25.34 16.10 -11.81
N ILE A 100 25.15 17.03 -10.88
CA ILE A 100 25.82 18.34 -10.89
C ILE A 100 26.68 18.49 -9.63
N PHE A 101 27.91 18.98 -9.81
CA PHE A 101 28.88 19.24 -8.75
C PHE A 101 29.69 20.50 -9.09
N LEU A 102 30.58 20.91 -8.18
CA LEU A 102 31.53 22.00 -8.46
C LEU A 102 32.92 21.70 -7.88
N THR A 103 33.96 21.70 -8.72
CA THR A 103 35.36 21.42 -8.30
C THR A 103 36.16 22.66 -7.91
N SER A 104 35.72 23.85 -8.30
CA SER A 104 36.41 25.11 -7.96
C SER A 104 35.42 26.25 -7.78
N ASP A 105 35.47 26.92 -6.62
CA ASP A 105 34.70 28.13 -6.37
C ASP A 105 35.64 29.33 -6.24
N MET A 106 35.66 30.20 -7.25
CA MET A 106 36.51 31.40 -7.27
C MET A 106 37.98 31.10 -6.97
N GLY A 107 38.50 29.98 -7.50
CA GLY A 107 39.87 29.52 -7.29
C GLY A 107 40.09 28.66 -6.03
N LYS A 108 39.07 28.47 -5.18
CA LYS A 108 39.13 27.54 -4.05
C LYS A 108 38.84 26.11 -4.51
N THR A 109 39.83 25.24 -4.38
CA THR A 109 39.76 23.83 -4.80
C THR A 109 39.64 22.87 -3.62
N GLU A 110 39.53 23.36 -2.39
CA GLU A 110 39.51 22.53 -1.17
C GLU A 110 38.40 22.98 -0.21
N TYR A 111 37.83 22.03 0.52
CA TYR A 111 36.94 22.21 1.67
C TYR A 111 37.71 22.64 2.93
N PRO A 112 37.02 23.10 3.99
CA PRO A 112 37.66 23.50 5.26
C PRO A 112 38.57 22.45 5.88
N THR A 113 38.29 21.16 5.63
CA THR A 113 39.07 20.02 6.09
C THR A 113 40.40 19.82 5.35
N GLY A 114 40.62 20.53 4.24
CA GLY A 114 41.70 20.27 3.28
C GLY A 114 41.34 19.20 2.23
N LEU A 115 40.14 18.61 2.32
CA LEU A 115 39.65 17.69 1.29
C LEU A 115 39.46 18.43 -0.04
N SER A 116 39.99 17.88 -1.13
CA SER A 116 39.78 18.44 -2.47
C SER A 116 38.30 18.47 -2.83
N ARG A 117 37.85 19.53 -3.50
CA ARG A 117 36.50 19.62 -4.07
C ARG A 117 36.27 18.62 -5.20
N MET A 118 37.31 17.94 -5.69
CA MET A 118 37.16 16.73 -6.50
C MET A 118 36.33 15.64 -5.79
N ALA A 119 36.30 15.62 -4.45
CA ALA A 119 35.44 14.72 -3.70
C ALA A 119 33.94 14.88 -4.06
N SER A 120 33.50 16.08 -4.47
CA SER A 120 32.13 16.27 -4.98
C SER A 120 31.90 15.62 -6.34
N ARG A 121 32.91 15.65 -7.22
CA ARG A 121 32.88 14.94 -8.51
C ARG A 121 32.78 13.44 -8.29
N ASP A 122 33.58 12.91 -7.37
CA ASP A 122 33.59 11.48 -7.05
C ASP A 122 32.28 11.06 -6.37
N PHE A 123 31.74 11.88 -5.45
CA PHE A 123 30.44 11.62 -4.85
C PHE A 123 29.33 11.60 -5.91
N ALA A 124 29.30 12.58 -6.82
CA ALA A 124 28.33 12.65 -7.90
C ALA A 124 28.42 11.44 -8.84
N ASP A 125 29.64 11.05 -9.24
CA ASP A 125 29.91 9.88 -10.08
C ASP A 125 29.42 8.59 -9.44
N MET A 126 29.75 8.38 -8.15
CA MET A 126 29.33 7.20 -7.40
C MET A 126 27.81 7.10 -7.26
N VAL A 127 27.13 8.21 -6.97
CA VAL A 127 25.67 8.23 -6.80
C VAL A 127 24.97 8.04 -8.14
N GLU A 128 25.33 8.80 -9.18
CA GLU A 128 24.71 8.69 -10.50
C GLU A 128 24.91 7.31 -11.09
N SER A 129 26.15 6.79 -11.08
CA SER A 129 26.44 5.46 -11.61
C SER A 129 25.63 4.39 -10.88
N GLN A 130 25.60 4.39 -9.54
CA GLN A 130 24.82 3.41 -8.77
C GLN A 130 23.31 3.51 -9.04
N VAL A 131 22.76 4.73 -9.16
CA VAL A 131 21.34 4.96 -9.46
C VAL A 131 21.01 4.49 -10.87
N VAL A 132 21.76 4.92 -11.88
CA VAL A 132 21.53 4.55 -13.28
C VAL A 132 21.67 3.04 -13.47
N ASP A 133 22.71 2.41 -12.91
CA ASP A 133 22.94 0.98 -13.05
C ASP A 133 21.81 0.15 -12.42
N ASP A 134 21.35 0.53 -11.22
CA ASP A 134 20.24 -0.15 -10.56
C ASP A 134 18.93 0.07 -11.33
N ILE A 135 18.66 1.28 -11.85
CA ILE A 135 17.49 1.55 -12.69
C ILE A 135 17.53 0.71 -13.97
N LYS A 136 18.68 0.66 -14.65
CA LYS A 136 18.85 -0.13 -15.88
C LYS A 136 18.63 -1.61 -15.66
N LYS A 137 19.18 -2.13 -14.56
CA LYS A 137 19.09 -3.54 -14.20
C LYS A 137 17.67 -3.96 -13.84
N VAL A 138 16.91 -3.10 -13.16
CA VAL A 138 15.60 -3.45 -12.62
C VAL A 138 14.46 -3.02 -13.53
N TYR A 139 14.49 -1.79 -14.05
CA TYR A 139 13.31 -1.15 -14.64
C TYR A 139 13.45 -0.86 -16.13
N CYS A 140 14.51 -0.17 -16.56
CA CYS A 140 14.61 0.39 -17.91
C CYS A 140 16.04 0.30 -18.44
N PRO A 141 16.40 -0.73 -19.23
CA PRO A 141 17.78 -0.92 -19.72
C PRO A 141 18.34 0.27 -20.49
N ASP A 142 17.45 1.01 -21.16
CA ASP A 142 17.76 2.19 -21.95
C ASP A 142 17.61 3.49 -21.16
N TRP A 143 17.61 3.45 -19.81
CA TRP A 143 17.58 4.66 -18.99
C TRP A 143 18.78 5.54 -19.32
N HIS A 144 18.52 6.78 -19.74
CA HIS A 144 19.59 7.66 -20.17
C HIS A 144 20.45 8.12 -18.99
N ASN A 145 21.76 8.01 -19.17
CA ASN A 145 22.75 8.65 -18.31
C ASN A 145 23.20 9.93 -19.01
N ARG A 146 22.79 11.09 -18.49
CA ARG A 146 23.16 12.41 -19.02
C ARG A 146 24.53 12.87 -18.52
N GLY A 147 25.12 12.13 -17.59
CA GLY A 147 26.49 12.27 -17.13
C GLY A 147 26.68 13.37 -16.09
N LEU A 148 27.95 13.70 -15.89
CA LEU A 148 28.41 14.59 -14.83
C LEU A 148 28.61 16.02 -15.33
N ARG A 149 28.14 17.01 -14.56
CA ARG A 149 28.27 18.44 -14.87
C ARG A 149 28.98 19.23 -13.77
N ASP A 150 30.11 19.86 -14.12
CA ASP A 150 30.83 20.77 -13.22
C ASP A 150 30.29 22.20 -13.41
N GLU A 151 29.34 22.62 -12.57
CA GLU A 151 28.63 23.89 -12.71
C GLU A 151 28.35 24.55 -11.37
N ALA A 152 28.36 25.89 -11.37
CA ALA A 152 28.24 26.72 -10.17
C ALA A 152 26.78 26.88 -9.66
N TYR A 153 26.01 25.79 -9.63
CA TYR A 153 24.67 25.77 -9.01
C TYR A 153 24.80 26.05 -7.52
N TYR A 154 23.96 26.91 -6.98
CA TYR A 154 24.16 27.43 -5.62
C TYR A 154 24.15 26.31 -4.56
N GLU A 155 23.27 25.32 -4.74
CA GLU A 155 23.17 24.13 -3.89
C GLU A 155 24.41 23.23 -3.96
N ALA A 156 25.10 23.16 -5.11
CA ALA A 156 26.36 22.40 -5.26
C ALA A 156 27.62 23.20 -4.90
N ARG A 157 27.56 24.54 -5.00
CA ARG A 157 28.69 25.45 -4.80
C ARG A 157 28.92 25.83 -3.34
N VAL A 158 27.87 26.29 -2.67
CA VAL A 158 27.98 27.06 -1.42
C VAL A 158 28.22 26.22 -0.17
N PRO A 159 27.71 24.98 -0.04
CA PRO A 159 28.04 24.18 1.13
C PRO A 159 29.56 23.97 1.23
N GLU A 160 30.09 24.07 2.44
CA GLU A 160 31.51 23.88 2.75
C GLU A 160 31.83 22.40 3.07
N VAL A 161 31.02 21.48 2.55
CA VAL A 161 31.16 20.03 2.66
C VAL A 161 30.99 19.41 1.26
N PRO A 162 31.51 18.20 0.98
CA PRO A 162 31.24 17.49 -0.26
C PRO A 162 29.76 17.48 -0.61
N THR A 163 29.42 18.04 -1.77
CA THR A 163 28.03 18.22 -2.20
C THR A 163 27.84 17.84 -3.66
N MET A 164 26.66 17.28 -3.96
CA MET A 164 26.16 17.10 -5.31
C MET A 164 24.68 17.46 -5.41
N LEU A 165 24.21 17.68 -6.63
CA LEU A 165 22.80 17.78 -6.99
C LEU A 165 22.46 16.65 -7.96
N LEU A 166 21.42 15.88 -7.67
CA LEU A 166 20.92 14.82 -8.54
C LEU A 166 19.63 15.29 -9.21
N GLU A 167 19.68 15.47 -10.52
CA GLU A 167 18.50 15.54 -11.37
C GLU A 167 18.10 14.11 -11.73
N LEU A 168 17.18 13.51 -10.98
CA LEU A 168 16.90 12.07 -11.07
C LEU A 168 16.26 11.68 -12.41
N LEU A 169 15.26 12.44 -12.83
CA LEU A 169 14.39 12.19 -13.98
C LEU A 169 13.73 13.50 -14.42
N SER A 170 13.09 13.53 -15.58
CA SER A 170 12.31 14.71 -16.00
C SER A 170 10.85 14.64 -15.55
N HIS A 171 10.40 15.61 -14.76
CA HIS A 171 8.99 15.71 -14.35
C HIS A 171 8.07 16.29 -15.43
N GLN A 172 8.64 16.75 -16.56
CA GLN A 172 7.87 17.15 -17.75
C GLN A 172 7.70 16.00 -18.75
N ASN A 173 8.48 14.92 -18.62
CA ASN A 173 8.49 13.84 -19.58
C ASN A 173 7.58 12.68 -19.16
N PHE A 174 6.62 12.32 -20.01
CA PHE A 174 5.68 11.25 -19.69
C PHE A 174 6.38 9.90 -19.52
N GLU A 175 7.43 9.61 -20.29
CA GLU A 175 8.18 8.34 -20.17
C GLU A 175 8.88 8.19 -18.81
N ASP A 176 9.41 9.27 -18.25
CA ASP A 176 10.02 9.28 -16.92
C ASP A 176 8.94 9.16 -15.83
N MET A 177 7.81 9.85 -16.00
CA MET A 177 6.75 9.89 -14.99
C MET A 177 6.04 8.55 -14.79
N LYS A 178 6.10 7.62 -15.76
CA LYS A 178 5.65 6.22 -15.59
C LYS A 178 6.39 5.49 -14.46
N TYR A 179 7.60 5.93 -14.12
CA TYR A 179 8.41 5.41 -13.01
C TYR A 179 8.29 6.30 -11.77
N ALA A 180 8.28 7.63 -11.96
CA ALA A 180 8.36 8.61 -10.89
C ALA A 180 7.27 8.48 -9.82
N PHE A 181 6.08 7.97 -10.18
CA PHE A 181 4.98 7.77 -9.24
C PHE A 181 5.02 6.43 -8.50
N ASP A 182 5.88 5.49 -8.91
CA ASP A 182 5.90 4.15 -8.34
C ASP A 182 6.68 4.10 -7.01
N PRO A 183 6.06 3.70 -5.89
CA PRO A 183 6.75 3.68 -4.59
C PRO A 183 7.95 2.73 -4.51
N GLU A 184 7.96 1.62 -5.25
CA GLU A 184 9.11 0.71 -5.26
C GLU A 184 10.25 1.23 -6.12
N PHE A 185 9.96 1.92 -7.23
CA PHE A 185 10.99 2.65 -7.98
C PHE A 185 11.69 3.67 -7.08
N LYS A 186 10.91 4.47 -6.32
CA LYS A 186 11.44 5.42 -5.34
C LYS A 186 12.28 4.74 -4.27
N PHE A 187 11.83 3.58 -3.76
CA PHE A 187 12.60 2.81 -2.78
C PHE A 187 13.94 2.33 -3.35
N THR A 188 13.96 1.78 -4.57
CA THR A 188 15.18 1.33 -5.23
C THR A 188 16.15 2.49 -5.42
N VAL A 189 15.70 3.63 -5.95
CA VAL A 189 16.54 4.83 -6.12
C VAL A 189 17.08 5.34 -4.78
N ALA A 190 16.22 5.45 -3.76
CA ALA A 190 16.65 5.89 -2.43
C ALA A 190 17.71 4.93 -1.84
N ARG A 191 17.55 3.62 -2.05
CA ARG A 191 18.52 2.61 -1.64
C ARG A 191 19.83 2.72 -2.43
N SER A 192 19.79 3.00 -3.74
CA SER A 192 20.98 3.25 -4.57
C SER A 192 21.76 4.46 -4.06
N ILE A 193 21.07 5.58 -3.79
CA ILE A 193 21.66 6.80 -3.22
C ILE A 193 22.31 6.49 -1.85
N TYR A 194 21.60 5.80 -0.96
CA TYR A 194 22.11 5.39 0.35
C TYR A 194 23.39 4.54 0.23
N LYS A 195 23.39 3.53 -0.65
CA LYS A 195 24.56 2.67 -0.88
C LYS A 195 25.75 3.49 -1.37
N ALA A 196 25.55 4.34 -2.38
CA ALA A 196 26.61 5.17 -2.94
C ALA A 196 27.17 6.19 -1.95
N ALA A 197 26.30 6.86 -1.19
CA ALA A 197 26.71 7.80 -0.14
C ALA A 197 27.53 7.11 0.96
N THR A 198 27.13 5.89 1.38
CA THR A 198 27.89 5.09 2.35
C THR A 198 29.27 4.71 1.80
N LYS A 199 29.33 4.22 0.54
CA LYS A 199 30.61 3.90 -0.14
C LYS A 199 31.52 5.13 -0.23
N PHE A 200 30.95 6.30 -0.52
CA PHE A 200 31.70 7.57 -0.60
C PHE A 200 32.26 7.98 0.76
N ILE A 201 31.41 8.01 1.81
CA ILE A 201 31.85 8.36 3.17
C ILE A 201 32.93 7.40 3.66
N ALA A 202 32.76 6.10 3.41
CA ALA A 202 33.75 5.09 3.77
C ALA A 202 35.08 5.34 3.05
N SER A 203 35.04 5.63 1.74
CA SER A 203 36.23 5.93 0.92
C SER A 203 37.01 7.14 1.44
N ILE A 204 36.35 8.29 1.65
CA ILE A 204 37.05 9.52 2.10
C ILE A 204 37.63 9.40 3.52
N ASN A 205 37.13 8.46 4.32
CA ASN A 205 37.61 8.18 5.67
C ASN A 205 38.52 6.95 5.77
N ASN A 206 38.86 6.30 4.64
CA ASN A 206 39.63 5.05 4.59
C ASN A 206 39.04 3.93 5.48
N ILE A 207 37.72 3.78 5.46
CA ILE A 207 36.99 2.73 6.16
C ILE A 207 36.68 1.60 5.18
N GLU A 208 37.23 0.41 5.43
CA GLU A 208 36.95 -0.79 4.63
C GLU A 208 35.88 -1.69 5.27
N ASP A 209 35.69 -1.58 6.59
CA ASP A 209 34.73 -2.36 7.37
C ASP A 209 33.42 -1.58 7.59
N TYR A 210 32.51 -1.71 6.63
CA TYR A 210 31.15 -1.16 6.72
C TYR A 210 30.13 -2.13 6.13
N GLU A 211 28.87 -1.97 6.53
CA GLU A 211 27.75 -2.82 6.11
C GLU A 211 26.56 -1.96 5.68
N PHE A 212 25.70 -2.52 4.82
CA PHE A 212 24.45 -1.90 4.42
C PHE A 212 23.27 -2.48 5.19
N THR A 213 22.26 -1.65 5.47
CA THR A 213 21.01 -2.09 6.09
C THR A 213 20.37 -3.27 5.32
N PRO A 214 19.84 -4.30 6.02
CA PRO A 214 19.14 -5.40 5.38
C PRO A 214 17.82 -4.95 4.73
N LEU A 215 17.21 -5.83 3.93
CA LEU A 215 15.84 -5.64 3.43
C LEU A 215 14.81 -6.12 4.47
N ALA A 216 13.56 -5.68 4.30
CA ALA A 216 12.45 -6.14 5.14
C ALA A 216 12.35 -7.68 5.11
N PRO A 217 12.19 -8.37 6.25
CA PRO A 217 11.90 -9.80 6.24
C PRO A 217 10.65 -10.12 5.40
N SER A 218 10.60 -11.31 4.83
CA SER A 218 9.45 -11.79 4.03
C SER A 218 8.81 -13.01 4.67
N HIS A 219 7.71 -13.50 4.10
CA HIS A 219 7.02 -14.70 4.57
C HIS A 219 6.72 -14.66 6.07
N PHE A 220 6.14 -13.55 6.54
CA PHE A 220 5.74 -13.45 7.93
C PHE A 220 4.47 -14.29 8.15
N ALA A 221 4.42 -15.04 9.24
CA ALA A 221 3.28 -15.89 9.58
C ALA A 221 3.08 -15.99 11.08
N ILE A 222 1.82 -16.18 11.50
CA ILE A 222 1.44 -16.52 12.86
C ILE A 222 0.63 -17.83 12.84
N ASP A 223 1.05 -18.78 13.66
CA ASP A 223 0.41 -20.10 13.81
C ASP A 223 -0.12 -20.30 15.23
N PHE A 224 -1.26 -20.98 15.34
CA PHE A 224 -1.72 -21.47 16.64
C PHE A 224 -0.85 -22.62 17.14
N ASN A 225 -0.51 -22.59 18.42
CA ASN A 225 0.18 -23.66 19.12
C ASN A 225 -0.46 -23.89 20.51
N GLY A 226 -1.61 -24.57 20.51
CA GLY A 226 -2.43 -24.72 21.72
C GLY A 226 -3.03 -23.38 22.16
N ASP A 227 -2.67 -22.93 23.37
CA ASP A 227 -2.96 -21.59 23.91
C ASP A 227 -1.84 -20.56 23.60
N LYS A 228 -0.80 -20.95 22.84
CA LYS A 228 0.31 -20.10 22.39
C LYS A 228 0.17 -19.75 20.92
N ILE A 229 0.98 -18.80 20.48
CA ILE A 229 1.25 -18.57 19.06
C ILE A 229 2.73 -18.81 18.74
N ASN A 230 2.99 -19.20 17.50
CA ASN A 230 4.33 -19.21 16.91
C ASN A 230 4.35 -18.16 15.80
N LEU A 231 5.36 -17.30 15.83
CA LEU A 231 5.67 -16.34 14.78
C LEU A 231 6.87 -16.85 13.99
N SER A 232 6.87 -16.68 12.67
CA SER A 232 8.00 -17.04 11.81
C SER A 232 8.12 -16.13 10.60
N TRP A 233 9.34 -15.91 10.13
CA TRP A 233 9.64 -15.10 8.95
C TRP A 233 10.90 -15.63 8.23
N ARG A 234 11.24 -15.04 7.08
CA ARG A 234 12.45 -15.36 6.31
C ARG A 234 13.29 -14.11 6.05
N PRO A 235 14.63 -14.22 6.01
CA PRO A 235 15.47 -13.14 5.50
C PRO A 235 15.16 -12.86 4.03
N THR A 236 15.39 -11.61 3.60
CA THR A 236 15.21 -11.19 2.22
C THR A 236 16.57 -10.86 1.61
N LYS A 237 16.91 -11.53 0.50
CA LYS A 237 18.17 -11.30 -0.21
C LYS A 237 18.11 -9.99 -0.98
N ASP A 238 19.15 -9.18 -0.87
CA ASP A 238 19.37 -8.04 -1.76
C ASP A 238 20.14 -8.49 -3.01
N SER A 239 19.49 -8.43 -4.18
CA SER A 239 20.10 -8.81 -5.46
C SER A 239 20.93 -7.68 -6.10
N LEU A 240 20.80 -6.46 -5.59
CA LEU A 240 21.55 -5.27 -6.01
C LEU A 240 22.73 -4.97 -5.07
N GLU A 241 22.76 -5.59 -3.89
CA GLU A 241 23.90 -5.51 -2.97
C GLU A 241 24.07 -6.85 -2.21
N PRO A 242 24.62 -7.90 -2.86
CA PRO A 242 24.72 -9.24 -2.27
C PRO A 242 25.62 -9.36 -1.03
N SER A 243 26.38 -8.31 -0.69
CA SER A 243 27.22 -8.23 0.50
C SER A 243 26.43 -8.07 1.80
N VAL A 244 25.15 -7.66 1.71
CA VAL A 244 24.27 -7.45 2.86
C VAL A 244 24.02 -8.75 3.63
N THR A 245 24.29 -8.71 4.93
CA THR A 245 24.03 -9.78 5.90
C THR A 245 22.85 -9.42 6.82
N THR A 246 22.42 -10.38 7.64
CA THR A 246 21.43 -10.15 8.71
C THR A 246 21.95 -10.80 9.98
N ASP A 247 22.18 -9.99 11.02
CA ASP A 247 22.70 -10.45 12.31
C ASP A 247 21.56 -10.87 13.25
N GLY A 248 20.37 -10.32 13.07
CA GLY A 248 19.19 -10.68 13.84
C GLY A 248 17.95 -9.90 13.43
N TYR A 249 16.96 -9.89 14.32
CA TYR A 249 15.65 -9.30 14.06
C TYR A 249 15.13 -8.56 15.29
N ILE A 250 14.33 -7.51 15.06
CA ILE A 250 13.56 -6.86 16.12
C ILE A 250 12.08 -7.21 15.94
N LEU A 251 11.49 -7.88 16.92
CA LEU A 251 10.06 -8.16 16.96
C LEU A 251 9.33 -7.07 17.75
N TYR A 252 8.52 -6.28 17.06
CA TYR A 252 7.66 -5.26 17.65
C TYR A 252 6.28 -5.83 17.95
N THR A 253 5.72 -5.49 19.11
CA THR A 253 4.39 -5.92 19.55
C THR A 253 3.53 -4.73 19.96
N ALA A 254 2.29 -4.69 19.49
CA ALA A 254 1.24 -3.79 19.97
C ALA A 254 0.03 -4.60 20.47
N ILE A 255 -0.62 -4.14 21.54
CA ILE A 255 -1.75 -4.83 22.17
C ILE A 255 -2.97 -3.91 22.21
N GLY A 256 -4.12 -4.41 21.75
CA GLY A 256 -5.35 -3.63 21.65
C GLY A 256 -5.13 -2.38 20.78
N ASN A 257 -5.51 -1.22 21.30
CA ASN A 257 -5.37 0.08 20.61
C ASN A 257 -4.03 0.79 20.90
N ASN A 258 -3.11 0.18 21.66
CA ASN A 258 -1.83 0.81 21.98
C ASN A 258 -0.89 0.88 20.76
N GLY A 259 0.13 1.74 20.84
CA GLY A 259 1.25 1.74 19.89
C GLY A 259 2.14 0.50 20.03
N PHE A 260 3.06 0.33 19.10
CA PHE A 260 4.11 -0.69 19.20
C PHE A 260 5.07 -0.37 20.35
N ASN A 261 5.53 -1.40 21.05
CA ASN A 261 6.61 -1.30 22.02
C ASN A 261 7.97 -1.01 21.34
N ASN A 262 9.05 -0.94 22.13
CA ASN A 262 10.42 -0.73 21.61
C ASN A 262 11.05 -1.97 20.97
N GLY A 263 10.29 -3.05 20.78
CA GLY A 263 10.75 -4.30 20.20
C GLY A 263 11.59 -5.19 21.15
N ILE A 264 11.80 -6.43 20.73
CA ILE A 264 12.76 -7.36 21.35
C ILE A 264 13.72 -7.88 20.29
N TYR A 265 15.01 -7.95 20.60
CA TYR A 265 16.02 -8.52 19.71
C TYR A 265 15.99 -10.04 19.73
N LEU A 266 16.09 -10.66 18.55
CA LEU A 266 16.05 -12.09 18.32
C LEU A 266 17.14 -12.51 17.34
N GLU A 267 17.94 -13.50 17.72
CA GLU A 267 18.96 -14.11 16.84
C GLU A 267 18.35 -15.10 15.81
N THR A 268 17.10 -15.50 16.02
CA THR A 268 16.42 -16.50 15.16
C THR A 268 15.21 -15.91 14.45
N ASN A 269 14.81 -16.54 13.35
CA ASN A 269 13.70 -16.11 12.51
C ASN A 269 12.33 -16.65 12.96
N LYS A 270 12.20 -16.99 14.24
CA LYS A 270 10.99 -17.57 14.84
C LYS A 270 10.89 -17.21 16.32
N TYR A 271 9.68 -17.07 16.81
CA TYR A 271 9.41 -16.74 18.20
C TYR A 271 8.10 -17.36 18.67
N SER A 272 8.05 -17.86 19.91
CA SER A 272 6.82 -18.43 20.48
C SER A 272 6.44 -17.65 21.73
N MET A 273 5.17 -17.29 21.85
CA MET A 273 4.66 -16.57 23.02
C MET A 273 3.23 -16.92 23.38
N GLU A 274 2.88 -16.69 24.64
CA GLU A 274 1.51 -16.80 25.14
C GLU A 274 0.77 -15.48 24.91
N LEU A 275 -0.51 -15.56 24.54
CA LEU A 275 -1.37 -14.39 24.41
C LEU A 275 -2.30 -14.28 25.61
N HIS A 276 -2.48 -13.06 26.12
CA HIS A 276 -3.62 -12.77 26.99
C HIS A 276 -4.92 -12.95 26.19
N LYS A 277 -5.81 -13.81 26.70
CA LYS A 277 -7.11 -14.07 26.09
C LYS A 277 -7.94 -12.79 26.02
N ASP A 278 -8.78 -12.71 25.00
CA ASP A 278 -9.66 -11.57 24.73
C ASP A 278 -8.90 -10.25 24.45
N SER A 279 -7.65 -10.32 23.99
CA SER A 279 -6.87 -9.20 23.48
C SER A 279 -6.35 -9.48 22.08
N ILE A 280 -6.34 -8.44 21.23
CA ILE A 280 -5.75 -8.52 19.89
C ILE A 280 -4.31 -8.04 19.95
N TYR A 281 -3.40 -8.86 19.44
CA TYR A 281 -1.99 -8.53 19.29
C TYR A 281 -1.70 -8.21 17.84
N ARG A 282 -0.82 -7.24 17.60
CA ARG A 282 -0.27 -6.87 16.29
C ARG A 282 1.25 -6.97 16.36
N PHE A 283 1.84 -7.50 15.30
CA PHE A 283 3.26 -7.75 15.22
C PHE A 283 3.83 -7.24 13.91
N LYS A 284 5.06 -6.75 13.96
CA LYS A 284 5.90 -6.51 12.77
C LYS A 284 7.34 -6.85 13.12
N VAL A 285 8.12 -7.24 12.12
CA VAL A 285 9.51 -7.63 12.30
C VAL A 285 10.39 -6.81 11.37
N THR A 286 11.54 -6.37 11.87
CA THR A 286 12.62 -5.78 11.06
C THR A 286 13.85 -6.68 11.14
N ALA A 287 14.70 -6.63 10.12
CA ALA A 287 16.02 -7.23 10.14
C ALA A 287 17.05 -6.17 10.58
N VAL A 288 18.10 -6.60 11.27
CA VAL A 288 19.17 -5.71 11.73
C VAL A 288 20.54 -6.32 11.44
N ASN A 289 21.50 -5.43 11.18
CA ASN A 289 22.94 -5.69 11.21
C ASN A 289 23.68 -4.42 11.66
N ARG A 290 25.01 -4.38 11.55
CA ARG A 290 25.81 -3.18 11.90
C ARG A 290 25.52 -1.96 11.01
N GLY A 291 25.01 -2.19 9.81
CA GLY A 291 24.57 -1.13 8.88
C GLY A 291 23.24 -0.46 9.27
N GLY A 292 22.44 -1.10 10.13
CA GLY A 292 21.22 -0.54 10.73
C GLY A 292 20.01 -1.46 10.64
N GLU A 293 18.82 -0.87 10.66
CA GLU A 293 17.53 -1.58 10.71
C GLU A 293 16.76 -1.44 9.38
N SER A 294 16.15 -2.53 8.93
CA SER A 294 15.37 -2.55 7.69
C SER A 294 13.97 -1.97 7.86
N PHE A 295 13.26 -1.81 6.73
CA PHE A 295 11.81 -1.57 6.76
C PHE A 295 11.11 -2.77 7.40
N PRO A 296 9.95 -2.58 8.04
CA PRO A 296 9.24 -3.69 8.67
C PRO A 296 8.59 -4.61 7.64
N THR A 297 8.30 -5.84 8.06
CA THR A 297 7.26 -6.67 7.44
C THR A 297 5.92 -5.93 7.42
N GLU A 298 4.95 -6.47 6.67
CA GLU A 298 3.55 -6.20 6.95
C GLU A 298 3.18 -6.51 8.42
N ILE A 299 2.07 -5.93 8.88
CA ILE A 299 1.58 -6.12 10.24
C ILE A 299 0.59 -7.27 10.27
N LEU A 300 0.99 -8.35 10.94
CA LEU A 300 0.12 -9.49 11.22
C LEU A 300 -0.49 -9.37 12.61
N SER A 301 -1.64 -10.00 12.83
CA SER A 301 -2.35 -9.94 14.09
C SER A 301 -2.93 -11.29 14.51
N ALA A 302 -3.11 -11.44 15.82
CA ALA A 302 -3.66 -12.66 16.40
C ALA A 302 -4.47 -12.36 17.66
N SER A 303 -5.43 -13.24 17.95
CA SER A 303 -6.24 -13.20 19.15
C SER A 303 -6.74 -14.59 19.51
N ILE A 304 -6.77 -14.90 20.81
CA ILE A 304 -7.41 -16.10 21.35
C ILE A 304 -8.59 -15.66 22.22
N ALA A 305 -9.81 -16.06 21.85
CA ALA A 305 -11.01 -15.78 22.62
C ALA A 305 -11.14 -16.74 23.82
N SER A 306 -11.51 -16.24 25.01
CA SER A 306 -11.73 -17.08 26.19
C SER A 306 -12.90 -18.04 26.05
N LYS A 307 -13.93 -17.64 25.29
CA LYS A 307 -15.09 -18.45 24.90
C LYS A 307 -15.08 -18.68 23.39
N GLU A 308 -14.04 -19.37 22.92
CA GLU A 308 -13.80 -19.64 21.51
C GLU A 308 -15.01 -20.31 20.82
N LYS A 309 -15.52 -19.68 19.76
CA LYS A 309 -16.59 -20.24 18.91
C LYS A 309 -16.08 -20.89 17.63
N GLY A 310 -14.81 -20.69 17.32
CA GLY A 310 -14.15 -21.13 16.09
C GLY A 310 -12.86 -20.34 15.88
N ARG A 311 -12.03 -20.84 14.96
CA ARG A 311 -10.75 -20.25 14.59
C ARG A 311 -10.77 -19.82 13.14
N VAL A 312 -10.24 -18.64 12.84
CA VAL A 312 -10.15 -18.10 11.48
C VAL A 312 -8.69 -17.91 11.11
N LEU A 313 -8.33 -18.30 9.89
CA LEU A 313 -7.05 -17.91 9.28
C LEU A 313 -7.28 -16.69 8.42
N ILE A 314 -6.61 -15.58 8.73
CA ILE A 314 -6.61 -14.37 7.91
C ILE A 314 -5.37 -14.41 7.02
N VAL A 315 -5.53 -14.41 5.71
CA VAL A 315 -4.43 -14.29 4.75
C VAL A 315 -4.40 -12.84 4.28
N ASN A 316 -3.31 -12.13 4.57
CA ASN A 316 -3.10 -10.82 3.96
C ASN A 316 -2.42 -11.02 2.62
N GLY A 317 -3.19 -10.91 1.55
CA GLY A 317 -2.66 -10.86 0.19
C GLY A 317 -2.69 -9.46 -0.40
N PHE A 318 -2.87 -8.41 0.41
CA PHE A 318 -2.81 -7.03 -0.06
C PHE A 318 -1.50 -6.36 0.35
N ASN A 319 -0.47 -6.56 -0.46
CA ASN A 319 0.86 -5.96 -0.32
C ASN A 319 1.19 -4.98 -1.46
N ARG A 320 0.28 -4.79 -2.43
CA ARG A 320 0.44 -3.84 -3.53
C ARG A 320 0.78 -2.43 -3.07
N VAL A 321 1.82 -1.87 -3.69
CA VAL A 321 2.05 -0.44 -3.92
C VAL A 321 2.36 -0.20 -5.40
N SER A 322 1.84 0.87 -5.98
CA SER A 322 2.02 1.15 -7.41
C SER A 322 1.83 2.62 -7.78
N ALA A 323 2.38 2.99 -8.92
CA ALA A 323 1.94 4.16 -9.67
C ALA A 323 0.45 4.05 -10.10
N PRO A 324 -0.20 5.17 -10.48
CA PRO A 324 -1.49 5.15 -11.16
C PRO A 324 -1.44 4.42 -12.51
N GLU A 325 -2.58 3.90 -12.96
CA GLU A 325 -2.72 3.39 -14.33
C GLU A 325 -2.40 4.49 -15.33
N PHE A 326 -1.70 4.15 -16.40
CA PHE A 326 -1.48 5.07 -17.50
C PHE A 326 -1.91 4.45 -18.82
N TYR A 327 -2.27 5.30 -19.77
CA TYR A 327 -2.59 4.92 -21.14
C TYR A 327 -1.73 5.73 -22.10
N GLU A 328 -1.45 5.14 -23.25
CA GLU A 328 -0.67 5.78 -24.29
C GLU A 328 -0.98 5.22 -25.68
N ASP A 329 -1.16 6.13 -26.64
CA ASP A 329 -1.07 5.85 -28.07
C ASP A 329 -0.31 6.96 -28.81
N SER A 330 -0.46 7.05 -30.14
CA SER A 330 0.23 8.06 -30.95
C SER A 330 -0.27 9.49 -30.75
N LEU A 331 -1.49 9.70 -30.24
CA LEU A 331 -2.13 11.00 -30.11
C LEU A 331 -2.27 11.43 -28.65
N ILE A 332 -2.57 10.48 -27.76
CA ILE A 332 -2.84 10.77 -26.35
C ILE A 332 -1.97 9.94 -25.41
N GLY A 333 -1.74 10.48 -24.21
CA GLY A 333 -1.01 9.82 -23.13
C GLY A 333 -1.39 10.41 -21.78
N GLY A 334 -1.26 9.63 -20.71
CA GLY A 334 -1.47 10.18 -19.37
C GLY A 334 -1.90 9.14 -18.35
N PHE A 335 -2.12 9.62 -17.13
CA PHE A 335 -2.52 8.82 -15.99
C PHE A 335 -4.05 8.83 -15.82
N ILE A 336 -4.66 7.66 -15.67
CA ILE A 336 -6.11 7.46 -15.56
C ILE A 336 -6.44 6.96 -14.16
N ASP A 337 -6.41 7.87 -13.19
CA ASP A 337 -6.66 7.56 -11.78
C ASP A 337 -8.10 7.10 -11.49
N SER A 338 -9.05 7.43 -12.36
CA SER A 338 -10.42 6.92 -12.32
C SER A 338 -10.52 5.41 -12.61
N LYS A 339 -9.54 4.82 -13.30
CA LYS A 339 -9.42 3.36 -13.50
C LYS A 339 -8.66 2.71 -12.35
N ASP A 340 -7.47 3.22 -12.08
CA ASP A 340 -6.68 2.82 -10.92
C ASP A 340 -5.79 3.99 -10.49
N PRO A 341 -6.04 4.58 -9.31
CA PRO A 341 -5.28 5.72 -8.82
C PRO A 341 -3.87 5.34 -8.35
N GLY A 342 -3.51 4.06 -8.41
CA GLY A 342 -2.32 3.51 -7.80
C GLY A 342 -2.50 3.35 -6.29
N VAL A 343 -1.47 2.80 -5.64
CA VAL A 343 -1.50 2.54 -4.21
C VAL A 343 -0.22 3.10 -3.58
N PRO A 344 -0.30 4.23 -2.86
CA PRO A 344 0.87 4.76 -2.16
C PRO A 344 1.40 3.82 -1.09
N TYR A 345 2.68 3.94 -0.75
CA TYR A 345 3.25 3.32 0.44
C TYR A 345 2.83 4.15 1.67
N ILE A 346 1.95 3.61 2.53
CA ILE A 346 1.33 4.27 3.70
C ILE A 346 0.46 5.48 3.34
N ARG A 347 1.03 6.51 2.71
CA ARG A 347 0.37 7.74 2.30
C ARG A 347 1.17 8.48 1.22
N ASP A 348 0.49 9.31 0.45
CA ASP A 348 1.06 10.26 -0.49
C ASP A 348 0.62 11.69 -0.16
N ILE A 349 1.48 12.66 -0.46
CA ILE A 349 1.25 14.11 -0.30
C ILE A 349 1.58 14.88 -1.58
N SER A 350 1.94 14.18 -2.66
CA SER A 350 2.47 14.77 -3.90
C SER A 350 1.43 14.92 -5.02
N LYS A 351 0.19 14.47 -4.81
CA LYS A 351 -0.87 14.54 -5.83
C LYS A 351 -1.50 15.93 -5.90
N THR A 352 -1.59 16.49 -7.11
CA THR A 352 -2.23 17.79 -7.37
C THR A 352 -3.71 17.64 -7.71
N GLY A 353 -4.05 16.65 -8.54
CA GLY A 353 -5.40 16.36 -9.01
C GLY A 353 -5.38 15.41 -10.20
N SER A 354 -6.55 15.11 -10.77
CA SER A 354 -6.67 14.23 -11.95
C SER A 354 -6.18 14.95 -13.21
N GLN A 355 -5.59 14.22 -14.15
CA GLN A 355 -5.11 14.79 -15.42
C GLN A 355 -6.30 15.19 -16.31
N THR A 356 -6.24 16.39 -16.88
CA THR A 356 -7.31 17.00 -17.69
C THR A 356 -6.92 17.14 -19.16
N ASN A 357 -5.62 17.15 -19.50
CA ASN A 357 -5.15 17.20 -20.88
C ASN A 357 -4.27 16.00 -21.23
N PHE A 358 -4.80 15.13 -22.10
CA PHE A 358 -4.14 13.91 -22.55
C PHE A 358 -3.49 14.05 -23.93
N THR A 359 -3.70 15.15 -24.65
CA THR A 359 -3.19 15.32 -26.01
C THR A 359 -1.69 15.61 -26.01
N LYS A 360 -0.88 14.67 -26.51
CA LYS A 360 0.60 14.77 -26.49
C LYS A 360 1.15 15.98 -27.23
N SER A 361 0.48 16.42 -28.29
CA SER A 361 0.88 17.58 -29.08
C SER A 361 0.45 18.93 -28.49
N SER A 362 -0.28 18.94 -27.36
CA SER A 362 -0.77 20.17 -26.74
C SER A 362 0.39 20.94 -26.09
N PRO A 363 0.77 22.13 -26.60
CA PRO A 363 1.92 22.86 -26.11
C PRO A 363 1.60 23.60 -24.81
N TYR A 364 2.64 23.93 -24.05
CA TYR A 364 2.54 24.97 -23.04
C TYR A 364 2.33 26.33 -23.72
N ILE A 365 1.28 27.05 -23.33
CA ILE A 365 0.99 28.42 -23.79
C ILE A 365 1.14 29.41 -22.62
N SER A 366 0.61 29.06 -21.45
CA SER A 366 0.69 29.86 -20.22
C SER A 366 0.44 28.97 -19.00
N ASN A 367 0.59 29.52 -17.79
CA ASN A 367 0.21 28.83 -16.56
C ASN A 367 -1.28 28.44 -16.51
N ASP A 368 -2.13 29.16 -17.24
CA ASP A 368 -3.57 28.87 -17.36
C ASP A 368 -3.86 27.84 -18.47
N GLN A 369 -2.90 27.59 -19.35
CA GLN A 369 -2.97 26.62 -20.44
C GLN A 369 -1.63 25.85 -20.54
N PRO A 370 -1.37 24.94 -19.58
CA PRO A 370 -0.06 24.30 -19.45
C PRO A 370 0.22 23.22 -20.50
N GLY A 371 -0.79 22.79 -21.26
CA GLY A 371 -0.64 21.81 -22.33
C GLY A 371 -0.76 20.36 -21.83
N PHE A 372 -0.04 19.45 -22.50
CA PHE A 372 -0.03 18.03 -22.16
C PHE A 372 0.34 17.77 -20.70
N GLY A 373 -0.41 16.89 -20.02
CA GLY A 373 -0.17 16.59 -18.60
C GLY A 373 -0.75 17.60 -17.62
N ALA A 374 -1.53 18.59 -18.09
CA ALA A 374 -2.31 19.46 -17.22
C ALA A 374 -3.17 18.64 -16.25
N CYS A 375 -3.21 19.04 -14.99
CA CYS A 375 -4.03 18.40 -13.95
C CYS A 375 -4.90 19.41 -13.21
N GLU A 376 -5.94 18.91 -12.55
CA GLU A 376 -6.64 19.61 -11.49
C GLU A 376 -5.69 19.93 -10.31
N LYS A 377 -6.11 20.85 -9.44
CA LYS A 377 -5.35 21.31 -8.26
C LYS A 377 -6.10 21.09 -6.93
N ASN A 378 -7.20 20.35 -6.99
CA ASN A 378 -8.12 20.10 -5.87
C ASN A 378 -7.54 19.22 -4.76
N LEU A 379 -6.48 18.45 -5.03
CA LEU A 379 -5.82 17.56 -4.07
C LEU A 379 -4.49 18.12 -3.52
N GLU A 380 -4.02 19.25 -4.03
CA GLU A 380 -2.79 19.89 -3.55
C GLU A 380 -2.83 20.16 -2.03
N GLY A 381 -1.91 19.57 -1.29
CA GLY A 381 -1.82 19.71 0.16
C GLY A 381 -2.66 18.73 0.96
N GLN A 382 -3.40 17.85 0.30
CA GLN A 382 -4.11 16.77 0.97
C GLN A 382 -3.19 15.56 1.22
N ILE A 383 -3.48 14.81 2.29
CA ILE A 383 -2.86 13.52 2.54
C ILE A 383 -3.75 12.45 1.93
N ILE A 384 -3.18 11.59 1.08
CA ILE A 384 -3.90 10.48 0.44
C ILE A 384 -3.41 9.19 1.07
N ALA A 385 -4.29 8.43 1.70
CA ALA A 385 -3.98 7.13 2.27
C ALA A 385 -3.62 6.11 1.20
N GLY A 386 -2.61 5.29 1.49
CA GLY A 386 -2.19 4.17 0.66
C GLY A 386 -2.30 2.85 1.39
N ASN A 387 -1.44 1.89 1.04
CA ASN A 387 -1.36 0.62 1.72
C ASN A 387 -0.74 0.80 3.11
N THR A 388 -1.52 0.55 4.17
CA THR A 388 -1.05 0.63 5.57
C THR A 388 -0.47 -0.68 6.11
N PHE A 389 -0.61 -1.77 5.35
CA PHE A 389 -0.14 -3.12 5.68
C PHE A 389 -0.67 -3.68 7.02
N ASN A 390 -1.78 -3.15 7.54
CA ASN A 390 -2.36 -3.51 8.85
C ASN A 390 -3.81 -4.03 8.73
N TYR A 391 -4.19 -4.53 7.56
CA TYR A 391 -5.56 -4.99 7.30
C TYR A 391 -5.97 -6.25 8.09
N PRO A 392 -5.06 -7.19 8.45
CA PRO A 392 -5.42 -8.27 9.36
C PRO A 392 -5.99 -7.80 10.69
N TYR A 393 -5.53 -6.65 11.21
CA TYR A 393 -6.08 -6.08 12.43
C TYR A 393 -7.51 -5.60 12.25
N ILE A 394 -7.83 -4.99 11.10
CA ILE A 394 -9.18 -4.48 10.78
C ILE A 394 -10.19 -5.65 10.72
N HIS A 395 -9.86 -6.69 9.95
CA HIS A 395 -10.66 -7.92 9.87
C HIS A 395 -10.74 -8.64 11.22
N GLY A 396 -9.59 -8.81 11.88
CA GLY A 396 -9.45 -9.46 13.17
C GLY A 396 -10.26 -8.79 14.27
N LYS A 397 -10.35 -7.45 14.30
CA LYS A 397 -11.18 -6.70 15.25
C LYS A 397 -12.66 -7.05 15.11
N ALA A 398 -13.15 -7.15 13.88
CA ALA A 398 -14.54 -7.53 13.62
C ALA A 398 -14.80 -9.00 14.01
N LEU A 399 -13.89 -9.92 13.69
CA LEU A 399 -13.99 -11.34 14.06
C LEU A 399 -13.92 -11.56 15.58
N HIS A 400 -13.00 -10.87 16.25
CA HIS A 400 -12.82 -10.90 17.69
C HIS A 400 -14.12 -10.55 18.43
N SER A 401 -14.83 -9.52 17.97
CA SER A 401 -16.12 -9.09 18.56
C SER A 401 -17.20 -10.19 18.53
N LEU A 402 -17.06 -11.18 17.64
CA LEU A 402 -17.95 -12.33 17.52
C LEU A 402 -17.54 -13.51 18.39
N GLY A 403 -16.39 -13.46 19.08
CA GLY A 403 -15.82 -14.55 19.86
C GLY A 403 -15.10 -15.60 19.00
N LEU A 404 -14.63 -15.21 17.81
CA LEU A 404 -13.77 -16.04 16.97
C LEU A 404 -12.31 -15.71 17.28
N SER A 405 -11.53 -16.76 17.55
CA SER A 405 -10.07 -16.63 17.60
C SER A 405 -9.53 -16.52 16.17
N PHE A 406 -8.40 -15.85 15.99
CA PHE A 406 -7.76 -15.78 14.69
C PHE A 406 -6.25 -15.62 14.79
N VAL A 407 -5.58 -16.03 13.73
CA VAL A 407 -4.18 -15.70 13.42
C VAL A 407 -4.12 -15.23 11.98
N SER A 408 -3.07 -14.49 11.63
CA SER A 408 -2.86 -14.07 10.25
C SER A 408 -1.51 -14.48 9.68
N THR A 409 -1.45 -14.54 8.36
CA THR A 409 -0.26 -14.91 7.58
C THR A 409 -0.17 -14.05 6.32
N SER A 410 1.04 -13.79 5.83
CA SER A 410 1.22 -13.25 4.48
C SER A 410 0.78 -14.28 3.43
N ASP A 411 0.55 -13.83 2.20
CA ASP A 411 0.24 -14.70 1.07
C ASP A 411 1.42 -15.59 0.67
N GLU A 412 2.67 -15.10 0.70
CA GLU A 412 3.84 -15.93 0.39
C GLU A 412 4.02 -17.05 1.41
N SER A 413 3.76 -16.76 2.68
CA SER A 413 3.69 -17.78 3.74
C SER A 413 2.53 -18.74 3.51
N PHE A 414 1.37 -18.24 3.08
CA PHE A 414 0.18 -19.05 2.83
C PHE A 414 0.44 -20.17 1.83
N GLU A 415 1.32 -19.97 0.84
CA GLU A 415 1.71 -21.01 -0.13
C GLU A 415 2.30 -22.26 0.52
N THR A 416 3.08 -22.07 1.59
CA THR A 416 3.77 -23.17 2.30
C THR A 416 3.14 -23.52 3.64
N TYR A 417 2.16 -22.73 4.10
CA TYR A 417 1.41 -22.92 5.33
C TYR A 417 0.84 -24.34 5.47
N SER A 418 1.16 -25.00 6.57
CA SER A 418 0.76 -26.39 6.81
C SER A 418 -0.68 -26.49 7.31
N ASN A 419 -1.39 -27.55 6.94
CA ASN A 419 -2.68 -27.94 7.54
C ASN A 419 -3.79 -26.86 7.53
N VAL A 420 -4.07 -26.28 6.36
CA VAL A 420 -5.30 -25.48 6.15
C VAL A 420 -6.49 -26.43 5.91
N ASP A 421 -7.18 -26.79 6.98
CA ASP A 421 -8.38 -27.64 6.93
C ASP A 421 -9.50 -27.12 7.84
N LYS A 422 -10.74 -27.54 7.57
CA LYS A 422 -11.94 -27.02 8.25
C LYS A 422 -12.01 -27.30 9.75
N ASN A 423 -11.31 -28.33 10.25
CA ASN A 423 -11.32 -28.67 11.66
C ASN A 423 -10.38 -27.75 12.44
N HIS A 424 -9.34 -27.24 11.76
CA HIS A 424 -8.42 -26.27 12.34
C HIS A 424 -8.92 -24.83 12.17
N PHE A 425 -9.44 -24.49 10.98
CA PHE A 425 -10.01 -23.18 10.68
C PHE A 425 -11.44 -23.28 10.17
N CYS A 426 -12.39 -22.67 10.88
CA CYS A 426 -13.79 -22.62 10.45
C CYS A 426 -14.03 -21.67 9.26
N MET A 427 -13.09 -20.76 9.01
CA MET A 427 -13.08 -19.85 7.87
C MET A 427 -11.64 -19.47 7.48
N VAL A 428 -11.42 -19.29 6.19
CA VAL A 428 -10.27 -18.53 5.66
C VAL A 428 -10.83 -17.18 5.21
N ASP A 429 -10.23 -16.10 5.70
CA ASP A 429 -10.49 -14.71 5.33
C ASP A 429 -9.31 -14.22 4.49
N TYR A 430 -9.51 -14.06 3.18
CA TYR A 430 -8.43 -13.71 2.25
C TYR A 430 -8.57 -12.25 1.80
N ILE A 431 -7.69 -11.40 2.30
CA ILE A 431 -7.65 -9.97 2.04
C ILE A 431 -6.92 -9.74 0.71
N LEU A 432 -7.57 -9.07 -0.23
CA LEU A 432 -6.97 -8.68 -1.50
C LEU A 432 -7.02 -7.17 -1.75
N GLY A 433 -7.70 -6.34 -0.95
CA GLY A 433 -7.64 -4.88 -1.12
C GLY A 433 -7.72 -4.39 -2.58
N MET A 434 -6.68 -3.68 -3.04
CA MET A 434 -6.50 -3.31 -4.46
C MET A 434 -5.46 -4.17 -5.19
N GLU A 435 -5.21 -5.38 -4.70
CA GLU A 435 -4.22 -6.30 -5.23
C GLU A 435 -4.52 -6.63 -6.69
N LYS A 436 -3.50 -6.41 -7.53
CA LYS A 436 -3.47 -6.77 -8.95
C LYS A 436 -2.03 -6.77 -9.43
N GLU A 437 -1.78 -7.54 -10.48
CA GLU A 437 -0.47 -7.55 -11.09
C GLU A 437 -0.12 -6.15 -11.61
N THR A 438 1.03 -5.64 -11.18
CA THR A 438 1.46 -4.28 -11.51
C THR A 438 2.76 -4.33 -12.30
N LYS A 439 2.82 -3.58 -13.40
CA LYS A 439 4.03 -3.41 -14.20
C LYS A 439 4.69 -2.05 -13.93
N CYS A 440 6.00 -2.06 -13.71
CA CYS A 440 6.83 -0.85 -13.72
C CYS A 440 8.11 -1.16 -14.49
N GLY A 441 8.27 -0.59 -15.69
CA GLY A 441 9.33 -0.99 -16.62
C GLY A 441 9.30 -2.49 -16.92
N MET A 442 10.44 -3.16 -16.74
CA MET A 442 10.57 -4.62 -16.87
C MET A 442 10.00 -5.41 -15.69
N GLN A 443 9.72 -4.77 -14.55
CA GLN A 443 9.21 -5.48 -13.36
C GLN A 443 7.73 -5.78 -13.49
N LYS A 444 7.38 -7.03 -13.18
CA LYS A 444 6.00 -7.52 -13.01
C LYS A 444 5.87 -7.99 -11.56
N ARG A 445 5.00 -7.34 -10.78
CA ARG A 445 4.86 -7.55 -9.32
C ARG A 445 3.44 -7.98 -8.97
N TYR A 446 3.33 -8.61 -7.79
CA TYR A 446 2.08 -8.99 -7.13
C TYR A 446 1.22 -10.01 -7.90
N ASN A 447 1.58 -11.28 -7.76
CA ASN A 447 0.84 -12.36 -8.41
C ASN A 447 -0.45 -12.69 -7.66
N VAL A 448 -1.60 -12.38 -8.25
CA VAL A 448 -2.91 -12.65 -7.64
C VAL A 448 -3.24 -14.14 -7.68
N LEU A 449 -3.34 -14.76 -6.51
CA LEU A 449 -3.73 -16.15 -6.31
C LEU A 449 -2.97 -17.12 -7.23
N ASN A 450 -1.67 -17.25 -7.06
CA ASN A 450 -0.86 -18.20 -7.84
C ASN A 450 -1.33 -19.67 -7.70
N TYR A 451 -0.73 -20.57 -8.50
CA TYR A 451 -1.17 -21.97 -8.54
C TYR A 451 -1.13 -22.69 -7.17
N PRO A 452 -0.05 -22.61 -6.36
CA PRO A 452 -0.04 -23.15 -5.00
C PRO A 452 -1.22 -22.68 -4.15
N THR A 453 -1.51 -21.38 -4.16
CA THR A 453 -2.63 -20.78 -3.42
C THR A 453 -3.97 -21.30 -3.91
N ARG A 454 -4.23 -21.30 -5.22
CA ARG A 454 -5.49 -21.83 -5.79
C ARG A 454 -5.71 -23.30 -5.44
N LYS A 455 -4.66 -24.11 -5.52
CA LYS A 455 -4.70 -25.54 -5.18
C LYS A 455 -5.04 -25.74 -3.69
N LYS A 456 -4.43 -24.95 -2.80
CA LYS A 456 -4.67 -25.02 -1.35
C LYS A 456 -6.10 -24.61 -1.00
N LEU A 457 -6.58 -23.48 -1.52
CA LEU A 457 -7.95 -23.01 -1.33
C LEU A 457 -8.97 -24.02 -1.86
N SER A 458 -8.73 -24.60 -3.05
CA SER A 458 -9.59 -25.64 -3.61
C SER A 458 -9.71 -26.86 -2.69
N LYS A 459 -8.58 -27.34 -2.15
CA LYS A 459 -8.55 -28.48 -1.21
C LYS A 459 -9.30 -28.16 0.08
N TYR A 460 -9.06 -26.98 0.65
CA TYR A 460 -9.73 -26.51 1.85
C TYR A 460 -11.25 -26.43 1.67
N LEU A 461 -11.72 -25.83 0.57
CA LEU A 461 -13.14 -25.72 0.25
C LEU A 461 -13.79 -27.08 -0.01
N LEU A 462 -13.12 -27.98 -0.74
CA LEU A 462 -13.59 -29.36 -0.97
C LEU A 462 -13.74 -30.17 0.33
N SER A 463 -12.98 -29.83 1.38
CA SER A 463 -13.12 -30.45 2.70
C SER A 463 -14.34 -29.93 3.49
N GLY A 464 -15.02 -28.90 2.98
CA GLY A 464 -16.16 -28.23 3.62
C GLY A 464 -15.79 -26.97 4.40
N GLY A 465 -14.62 -26.37 4.12
CA GLY A 465 -14.23 -25.07 4.66
C GLY A 465 -15.07 -23.91 4.10
N ASN A 466 -15.02 -22.77 4.79
CA ASN A 466 -15.66 -21.51 4.35
C ASN A 466 -14.59 -20.51 3.92
N LEU A 467 -14.79 -19.81 2.79
CA LEU A 467 -13.89 -18.78 2.30
C LEU A 467 -14.62 -17.45 2.15
N PHE A 468 -14.13 -16.42 2.84
CA PHE A 468 -14.41 -15.03 2.48
C PHE A 468 -13.20 -14.46 1.74
N MET A 469 -13.44 -13.76 0.64
CA MET A 469 -12.40 -13.11 -0.14
C MET A 469 -12.93 -11.79 -0.68
N SER A 470 -12.19 -10.71 -0.46
CA SER A 470 -12.59 -9.37 -0.91
C SER A 470 -11.42 -8.60 -1.54
N GLY A 471 -11.59 -8.13 -2.77
CA GLY A 471 -10.59 -7.37 -3.51
C GLY A 471 -11.16 -6.70 -4.76
N ALA A 472 -10.68 -5.50 -5.07
CA ALA A 472 -11.22 -4.63 -6.11
C ALA A 472 -11.10 -5.21 -7.53
N TYR A 473 -10.03 -5.95 -7.81
CA TYR A 473 -9.65 -6.38 -9.17
C TYR A 473 -9.53 -7.91 -9.30
N LEU A 474 -10.04 -8.67 -8.34
CA LEU A 474 -9.81 -10.12 -8.28
C LEU A 474 -10.26 -10.83 -9.58
N MET A 475 -11.48 -10.58 -10.05
CA MET A 475 -11.99 -11.32 -11.21
C MET A 475 -11.40 -10.80 -12.52
N SER A 476 -11.08 -9.51 -12.63
CA SER A 476 -10.35 -8.98 -13.80
C SER A 476 -8.96 -9.62 -13.91
N GLU A 477 -8.25 -9.76 -12.80
CA GLU A 477 -6.92 -10.38 -12.79
C GLU A 477 -6.96 -11.87 -13.13
N LEU A 478 -7.94 -12.61 -12.61
CA LEU A 478 -8.13 -14.01 -13.00
C LEU A 478 -8.53 -14.16 -14.48
N GLU A 479 -9.29 -13.21 -15.02
CA GLU A 479 -9.67 -13.14 -16.43
C GLU A 479 -8.46 -12.86 -17.34
N ILE A 480 -7.51 -12.01 -16.92
CA ILE A 480 -6.23 -11.80 -17.63
C ILE A 480 -5.37 -13.07 -17.54
N THR A 481 -5.22 -13.62 -16.34
CA THR A 481 -4.36 -14.79 -16.07
C THR A 481 -4.83 -16.03 -16.83
N LYS A 482 -6.14 -16.15 -17.14
CA LYS A 482 -6.67 -17.32 -17.87
C LYS A 482 -6.06 -17.49 -19.27
N ALA A 483 -5.59 -16.39 -19.89
CA ALA A 483 -5.01 -16.43 -21.24
C ALA A 483 -3.73 -17.29 -21.25
N GLU A 484 -2.95 -17.22 -20.17
CA GLU A 484 -1.76 -18.04 -19.97
C GLU A 484 -2.10 -19.39 -19.31
N TYR A 485 -3.04 -19.39 -18.37
CA TYR A 485 -3.43 -20.57 -17.58
C TYR A 485 -4.94 -20.84 -17.64
N PRO A 486 -5.46 -21.57 -18.65
CA PRO A 486 -6.91 -21.80 -18.81
C PRO A 486 -7.61 -22.45 -17.60
N SER A 487 -6.86 -23.19 -16.76
CA SER A 487 -7.36 -23.77 -15.51
C SER A 487 -7.85 -22.72 -14.49
N VAL A 488 -7.43 -21.46 -14.62
CA VAL A 488 -7.84 -20.35 -13.75
C VAL A 488 -9.33 -20.05 -13.89
N ALA A 489 -9.87 -20.12 -15.11
CA ALA A 489 -11.31 -19.93 -15.33
C ALA A 489 -12.13 -20.99 -14.57
N LYS A 490 -11.66 -22.23 -14.54
CA LYS A 490 -12.31 -23.31 -13.78
C LYS A 490 -12.28 -23.03 -12.28
N PHE A 491 -11.16 -22.54 -11.76
CA PHE A 491 -11.04 -22.14 -10.36
C PHE A 491 -12.00 -21.00 -10.02
N ALA A 492 -12.02 -19.91 -10.79
CA ALA A 492 -12.95 -18.81 -10.59
C ALA A 492 -14.42 -19.29 -10.62
N HIS A 493 -14.80 -20.00 -11.68
CA HIS A 493 -16.18 -20.36 -11.93
C HIS A 493 -16.70 -21.46 -11.00
N GLU A 494 -15.95 -22.56 -10.85
CA GLU A 494 -16.42 -23.75 -10.13
C GLU A 494 -16.04 -23.75 -8.65
N VAL A 495 -14.90 -23.14 -8.28
CA VAL A 495 -14.41 -23.13 -6.89
C VAL A 495 -14.86 -21.87 -6.17
N LEU A 496 -14.60 -20.69 -6.72
CA LEU A 496 -15.00 -19.42 -6.10
C LEU A 496 -16.48 -19.10 -6.33
N GLY A 497 -17.05 -19.57 -7.44
CA GLY A 497 -18.46 -19.33 -7.79
C GLY A 497 -18.71 -17.99 -8.47
N ALA A 498 -17.67 -17.24 -8.81
CA ALA A 498 -17.77 -15.91 -9.41
C ALA A 498 -17.01 -15.85 -10.74
N LYS A 499 -17.35 -14.88 -11.56
CA LYS A 499 -16.61 -14.49 -12.76
C LYS A 499 -16.73 -12.99 -12.97
N LEU A 500 -15.85 -12.41 -13.77
CA LEU A 500 -16.02 -11.05 -14.24
C LEU A 500 -17.26 -10.97 -15.12
N LYS A 501 -18.03 -9.88 -15.03
CA LYS A 501 -19.10 -9.65 -15.97
C LYS A 501 -18.52 -9.51 -17.37
N SER A 502 -19.02 -10.32 -18.28
CA SER A 502 -18.64 -10.32 -19.69
C SER A 502 -19.91 -10.54 -20.52
N THR A 503 -20.03 -9.89 -21.66
CA THR A 503 -21.15 -10.18 -22.57
C THR A 503 -20.94 -11.52 -23.28
N ALA A 504 -21.89 -12.44 -23.09
CA ALA A 504 -22.23 -13.33 -24.18
C ALA A 504 -22.96 -12.48 -25.24
N ASN A 505 -22.50 -12.49 -26.50
CA ASN A 505 -23.15 -11.90 -27.69
C ASN A 505 -22.72 -10.48 -28.16
N ASN A 506 -21.45 -10.09 -28.08
CA ASN A 506 -20.92 -8.87 -28.74
C ASN A 506 -21.63 -7.54 -28.41
N GLN A 507 -22.31 -7.43 -27.26
CA GLN A 507 -22.75 -6.13 -26.74
C GLN A 507 -21.64 -5.55 -25.86
N TRP A 508 -21.42 -4.24 -25.89
CA TRP A 508 -20.48 -3.63 -24.95
C TRP A 508 -21.12 -3.65 -23.55
N CYS A 509 -20.38 -4.14 -22.54
CA CYS A 509 -20.81 -4.02 -21.14
C CYS A 509 -19.66 -3.54 -20.26
N ASN A 510 -20.04 -2.79 -19.23
CA ASN A 510 -19.14 -2.36 -18.16
C ASN A 510 -18.67 -3.59 -17.37
N THR A 511 -17.36 -3.74 -17.24
CA THR A 511 -16.68 -4.79 -16.47
C THR A 511 -16.25 -4.29 -15.09
N HIS A 512 -16.10 -2.98 -14.93
CA HIS A 512 -15.83 -2.27 -13.68
C HIS A 512 -16.88 -1.19 -13.44
N LEU A 513 -17.01 -0.77 -12.18
CA LEU A 513 -18.05 0.15 -11.74
C LEU A 513 -18.03 1.50 -12.47
N ASN A 514 -16.84 2.04 -12.76
CA ASN A 514 -16.69 3.30 -13.48
C ASN A 514 -16.43 3.13 -14.98
N ASP A 515 -16.53 1.90 -15.53
CA ASP A 515 -16.56 1.74 -16.98
C ASP A 515 -17.80 2.50 -17.48
N GLY A 516 -17.62 3.47 -18.38
CA GLY A 516 -18.72 4.24 -18.95
C GLY A 516 -19.18 5.47 -18.16
N SER A 517 -18.50 5.89 -17.09
CA SER A 517 -18.71 7.22 -16.48
C SER A 517 -18.22 8.38 -17.37
N GLY A 518 -17.91 8.11 -18.64
CA GLY A 518 -17.43 9.09 -19.60
C GLY A 518 -16.13 9.74 -19.15
N VAL A 519 -15.02 8.97 -19.11
CA VAL A 519 -13.72 9.63 -19.31
C VAL A 519 -13.67 10.00 -20.78
N ASN A 520 -14.30 11.12 -21.12
CA ASN A 520 -14.08 11.75 -22.40
C ASN A 520 -12.64 12.24 -22.33
N LEU A 521 -11.69 11.49 -22.88
CA LEU A 521 -10.26 11.87 -22.89
C LEU A 521 -10.01 13.22 -23.59
N ASN A 522 -11.07 13.78 -24.20
CA ASN A 522 -11.15 15.10 -24.82
C ASN A 522 -11.88 16.17 -23.97
N GLU A 523 -12.65 15.81 -22.92
CA GLU A 523 -13.46 16.75 -22.13
C GLU A 523 -13.46 16.35 -20.63
N GLY A 524 -12.65 17.07 -19.84
CA GLY A 524 -12.35 16.76 -18.44
C GLY A 524 -13.51 16.84 -17.45
N GLY A 525 -14.06 15.68 -17.08
CA GLY A 525 -14.89 15.51 -15.89
C GLY A 525 -14.52 14.25 -15.13
N THR A 526 -14.17 14.36 -13.84
CA THR A 526 -13.91 13.21 -12.95
C THR A 526 -14.54 13.40 -11.57
N GLU A 527 -15.86 13.60 -11.50
CA GLU A 527 -16.54 13.41 -10.22
C GLU A 527 -16.81 11.93 -9.94
N LEU A 528 -16.06 11.38 -8.99
CA LEU A 528 -16.41 10.13 -8.32
C LEU A 528 -17.77 10.35 -7.63
N SER A 529 -18.82 9.73 -8.14
CA SER A 529 -20.16 9.82 -7.55
C SER A 529 -20.15 9.21 -6.15
N GLN A 530 -21.01 9.73 -5.26
CA GLN A 530 -21.23 9.11 -3.95
C GLN A 530 -21.84 7.73 -4.16
N ILE A 531 -21.06 6.69 -3.88
CA ILE A 531 -21.49 5.30 -4.02
C ILE A 531 -22.10 4.87 -2.69
N GLN A 532 -23.42 4.86 -2.64
CA GLN A 532 -24.17 4.52 -1.43
C GLN A 532 -24.74 3.11 -1.64
N THR A 533 -23.97 2.06 -1.37
CA THR A 533 -24.38 0.69 -1.67
C THR A 533 -25.19 0.02 -0.56
N SER A 534 -26.51 0.15 -0.64
CA SER A 534 -27.48 -0.72 0.02
C SER A 534 -27.69 -2.05 -0.69
N PHE A 535 -27.68 -3.15 0.07
CA PHE A 535 -27.87 -4.49 -0.49
C PHE A 535 -29.10 -5.22 0.11
N SER A 536 -29.95 -5.80 -0.74
CA SER A 536 -30.82 -6.95 -0.40
C SER A 536 -31.28 -7.68 -1.68
N ILE A 537 -31.53 -8.99 -1.68
CA ILE A 537 -32.85 -9.62 -1.40
C ILE A 537 -32.69 -11.11 -0.93
N LYS A 538 -33.48 -11.49 0.09
CA LYS A 538 -33.77 -12.84 0.66
C LYS A 538 -32.57 -13.76 0.97
N ASN A 539 -31.71 -13.39 1.94
CA ASN A 539 -31.01 -14.32 2.85
C ASN A 539 -30.36 -13.53 4.01
N ASP A 540 -29.30 -14.06 4.64
CA ASP A 540 -28.71 -13.67 5.93
C ASP A 540 -28.15 -12.22 6.04
N PHE A 541 -28.10 -11.44 4.96
CA PHE A 541 -27.63 -10.03 4.94
C PHE A 541 -28.81 -9.06 4.84
N LYS A 542 -28.85 -8.07 5.74
CA LYS A 542 -29.99 -7.14 5.90
C LYS A 542 -29.61 -5.67 5.75
N HIS A 543 -28.33 -5.37 5.64
CA HIS A 543 -27.83 -4.00 5.66
C HIS A 543 -27.16 -3.59 4.36
N SER A 544 -27.06 -2.27 4.28
CA SER A 544 -26.34 -1.46 3.34
C SER A 544 -24.96 -1.13 3.90
N TYR A 545 -23.94 -1.03 3.04
CA TYR A 545 -22.57 -0.73 3.44
C TYR A 545 -21.95 0.27 2.47
N LYS A 546 -21.37 1.35 3.02
CA LYS A 546 -20.58 2.31 2.24
C LYS A 546 -19.12 1.89 2.20
N PHE A 547 -18.42 2.21 1.13
CA PHE A 547 -16.98 2.03 1.04
C PHE A 547 -16.28 3.27 0.47
N ASN A 548 -14.99 3.42 0.76
CA ASN A 548 -14.22 4.57 0.33
C ASN A 548 -13.81 4.47 -1.15
N ASN A 549 -14.49 5.24 -2.00
CA ASN A 549 -14.20 5.36 -3.42
C ASN A 549 -13.56 6.71 -3.80
N LYS A 550 -13.11 7.50 -2.82
CA LYS A 550 -12.49 8.82 -3.03
C LYS A 550 -11.14 8.94 -2.31
N PRO A 551 -10.25 9.84 -2.78
CA PRO A 551 -9.08 10.23 -2.01
C PRO A 551 -9.46 10.63 -0.58
N SER A 552 -8.78 10.05 0.41
CA SER A 552 -9.01 10.35 1.82
C SER A 552 -7.71 10.18 2.60
N GLU A 553 -7.62 10.82 3.77
CA GLU A 553 -6.45 10.68 4.65
C GLU A 553 -6.43 9.35 5.43
N ARG A 554 -7.55 8.60 5.46
CA ARG A 554 -7.76 7.45 6.35
C ARG A 554 -7.78 6.09 5.64
N GLN A 555 -8.45 6.01 4.50
CA GLN A 555 -8.61 4.79 3.71
C GLN A 555 -8.15 5.03 2.27
N TYR A 556 -7.51 4.03 1.68
CA TYR A 556 -7.13 4.07 0.26
C TYR A 556 -8.37 4.13 -0.63
N THR A 557 -8.18 4.56 -1.88
CA THR A 557 -9.29 4.85 -2.82
C THR A 557 -9.61 3.63 -3.68
N VAL A 558 -10.78 3.03 -3.49
CA VAL A 558 -11.30 1.98 -4.39
C VAL A 558 -12.04 2.64 -5.55
N ALA A 559 -11.31 3.03 -6.60
CA ALA A 559 -11.87 3.83 -7.69
C ALA A 559 -12.86 3.04 -8.56
N SER A 560 -12.41 1.95 -9.20
CA SER A 560 -13.21 1.21 -10.18
C SER A 560 -13.17 -0.31 -9.92
N PRO A 561 -13.87 -0.79 -8.86
CA PRO A 561 -13.90 -2.22 -8.55
C PRO A 561 -14.66 -3.03 -9.60
N ASP A 562 -14.38 -4.32 -9.67
CA ASP A 562 -14.99 -5.29 -10.58
C ASP A 562 -16.52 -5.33 -10.47
N ILE A 563 -17.18 -5.55 -11.60
CA ILE A 563 -18.55 -6.01 -11.68
C ILE A 563 -18.54 -7.53 -11.85
N LEU A 564 -19.23 -8.22 -10.96
CA LEU A 564 -19.24 -9.68 -10.89
C LEU A 564 -20.45 -10.29 -11.60
N ASP A 565 -20.33 -11.56 -11.95
CA ASP A 565 -21.45 -12.42 -12.34
C ASP A 565 -21.28 -13.82 -11.73
N LYS A 566 -22.36 -14.60 -11.73
CA LYS A 566 -22.36 -15.98 -11.23
C LYS A 566 -21.45 -16.85 -12.08
N GLY A 567 -20.45 -17.47 -11.46
CA GLY A 567 -19.56 -18.42 -12.12
C GLY A 567 -20.22 -19.77 -12.40
N ASN A 568 -21.24 -20.16 -11.62
CA ASN A 568 -21.94 -21.43 -11.79
C ASN A 568 -23.40 -21.38 -11.27
N PRO A 569 -24.23 -22.41 -11.53
CA PRO A 569 -25.64 -22.42 -11.12
C PRO A 569 -25.92 -22.40 -9.61
N ASN A 570 -24.96 -22.78 -8.76
CA ASN A 570 -25.10 -22.77 -7.30
C ASN A 570 -24.71 -21.43 -6.68
N ALA A 571 -24.12 -20.53 -7.48
CA ALA A 571 -23.77 -19.19 -7.05
C ALA A 571 -24.99 -18.26 -7.14
N PHE A 572 -25.01 -17.23 -6.30
CA PHE A 572 -26.06 -16.22 -6.27
C PHE A 572 -25.48 -14.86 -5.92
N VAL A 573 -26.11 -13.81 -6.42
CA VAL A 573 -25.73 -12.44 -6.10
C VAL A 573 -26.10 -12.15 -4.64
N VAL A 574 -25.13 -11.69 -3.86
CA VAL A 574 -25.31 -11.27 -2.46
C VAL A 574 -25.44 -9.76 -2.38
N PHE A 575 -24.59 -9.05 -3.10
CA PHE A 575 -24.45 -7.61 -3.08
C PHE A 575 -24.47 -7.03 -4.51
N ARG A 576 -25.02 -5.83 -4.67
CA ARG A 576 -25.12 -5.05 -5.90
C ARG A 576 -24.77 -3.58 -5.67
N TYR A 577 -23.99 -3.00 -6.57
CA TYR A 577 -23.79 -1.56 -6.64
C TYR A 577 -25.15 -0.85 -6.75
N LEU A 578 -25.41 0.18 -5.92
CA LEU A 578 -26.73 0.83 -5.93
C LEU A 578 -26.90 1.78 -7.10
N GLU A 579 -25.79 2.28 -7.63
CA GLU A 579 -25.71 3.32 -8.63
C GLU A 579 -26.20 2.80 -9.98
N ASN A 580 -25.84 1.55 -10.30
CA ASN A 580 -26.17 0.90 -11.57
C ASN A 580 -26.86 -0.47 -11.41
N GLY A 581 -27.04 -0.96 -10.17
CA GLY A 581 -27.68 -2.25 -9.89
C GLY A 581 -26.80 -3.47 -10.19
N GLU A 582 -25.53 -3.28 -10.53
CA GLU A 582 -24.64 -4.35 -10.98
C GLU A 582 -24.11 -5.21 -9.82
N PRO A 583 -23.85 -6.52 -9.98
CA PRO A 583 -23.40 -7.36 -8.88
C PRO A 583 -22.00 -6.99 -8.35
N ALA A 584 -21.90 -6.81 -7.04
CA ALA A 584 -20.67 -6.47 -6.31
C ALA A 584 -20.14 -7.62 -5.44
N ALA A 585 -20.99 -8.60 -5.10
CA ALA A 585 -20.55 -9.83 -4.43
C ALA A 585 -21.38 -11.04 -4.83
N ILE A 586 -20.69 -12.18 -4.92
CA ILE A 586 -21.26 -13.47 -5.27
C ILE A 586 -21.04 -14.43 -4.11
N GLY A 587 -22.11 -15.08 -3.68
CA GLY A 587 -22.09 -16.12 -2.66
C GLY A 587 -22.37 -17.49 -3.26
N GLN A 588 -21.80 -18.52 -2.64
CA GLN A 588 -22.09 -19.92 -2.94
C GLN A 588 -22.31 -20.69 -1.64
N LYS A 589 -23.34 -21.55 -1.59
CA LYS A 589 -23.61 -22.45 -0.46
C LYS A 589 -23.85 -23.87 -0.98
N GLY A 590 -23.38 -24.87 -0.23
CA GLY A 590 -23.62 -26.28 -0.52
C GLY A 590 -22.34 -27.10 -0.47
N LYS A 591 -21.90 -27.63 -1.63
CA LYS A 591 -20.66 -28.43 -1.72
C LYS A 591 -19.42 -27.60 -1.39
N LEU A 592 -19.39 -26.34 -1.81
CA LEU A 592 -18.37 -25.35 -1.43
C LEU A 592 -19.09 -24.12 -0.91
N ASN A 593 -18.50 -23.47 0.10
CA ASN A 593 -19.08 -22.28 0.72
C ASN A 593 -18.12 -21.10 0.54
N THR A 594 -18.52 -20.12 -0.26
CA THR A 594 -17.71 -18.94 -0.58
C THR A 594 -18.56 -17.67 -0.52
N LEU A 595 -17.92 -16.55 -0.16
CA LEU A 595 -18.41 -15.20 -0.43
C LEU A 595 -17.25 -14.42 -1.06
N ILE A 596 -17.43 -13.99 -2.31
CA ILE A 596 -16.45 -13.23 -3.07
C ILE A 596 -17.00 -11.82 -3.28
N SER A 597 -16.26 -10.80 -2.87
CA SER A 597 -16.66 -9.40 -3.02
C SER A 597 -15.63 -8.60 -3.80
N ALA A 598 -16.12 -7.77 -4.73
CA ALA A 598 -15.33 -6.76 -5.41
C ALA A 598 -15.10 -5.50 -4.55
N VAL A 599 -15.77 -5.38 -3.40
CA VAL A 599 -15.54 -4.30 -2.43
C VAL A 599 -14.66 -4.86 -1.31
N PRO A 600 -13.43 -4.36 -1.13
CA PRO A 600 -12.57 -4.75 -0.01
C PRO A 600 -13.23 -4.44 1.34
N PHE A 601 -13.22 -5.39 2.28
CA PHE A 601 -13.83 -5.21 3.59
C PHE A 601 -13.22 -4.05 4.37
N GLU A 602 -11.91 -3.90 4.31
CA GLU A 602 -11.14 -2.84 4.93
C GLU A 602 -11.41 -1.43 4.36
N SER A 603 -12.04 -1.37 3.18
CA SER A 603 -12.51 -0.11 2.57
C SER A 603 -13.94 0.26 2.97
N ILE A 604 -14.69 -0.65 3.61
CA ILE A 604 -16.02 -0.36 4.17
C ILE A 604 -15.85 0.65 5.32
N ASP A 605 -16.84 1.53 5.49
CA ASP A 605 -16.92 2.48 6.60
C ASP A 605 -16.68 1.76 7.95
N GLU A 606 -15.78 2.30 8.76
CA GLU A 606 -15.28 1.66 9.99
C GLU A 606 -16.42 1.31 10.96
N ASP A 607 -17.47 2.14 11.01
CA ASP A 607 -18.64 1.94 11.88
C ASP A 607 -19.58 0.82 11.39
N GLU A 608 -19.41 0.33 10.16
CA GLU A 608 -20.24 -0.68 9.53
C GLU A 608 -19.55 -2.05 9.39
N GLN A 609 -18.22 -2.08 9.42
CA GLN A 609 -17.39 -3.30 9.34
C GLN A 609 -17.83 -4.41 10.32
N GLY A 610 -18.11 -4.06 11.58
CA GLY A 610 -18.57 -5.03 12.58
C GLY A 610 -19.94 -5.65 12.26
N LYS A 611 -20.85 -4.87 11.65
CA LYS A 611 -22.17 -5.35 11.22
C LYS A 611 -22.02 -6.29 10.02
N PHE A 612 -21.20 -5.92 9.05
CA PHE A 612 -20.88 -6.76 7.89
C PHE A 612 -20.33 -8.12 8.32
N MET A 613 -19.30 -8.12 9.17
CA MET A 613 -18.65 -9.36 9.62
C MET A 613 -19.60 -10.27 10.40
N LYS A 614 -20.56 -9.70 11.14
CA LYS A 614 -21.61 -10.46 11.83
C LYS A 614 -22.57 -11.15 10.85
N GLU A 615 -22.96 -10.48 9.77
CA GLU A 615 -23.81 -11.07 8.73
C GLU A 615 -23.04 -12.13 7.94
N LEU A 616 -21.76 -11.91 7.64
CA LEU A 616 -20.86 -12.91 7.06
C LEU A 616 -20.75 -14.16 7.94
N ALA A 617 -20.54 -13.99 9.24
CA ALA A 617 -20.49 -15.12 10.18
C ALA A 617 -21.83 -15.86 10.25
N THR A 618 -22.96 -15.16 10.07
CA THR A 618 -24.30 -15.77 9.97
C THR A 618 -24.44 -16.56 8.67
N PHE A 619 -23.98 -16.00 7.55
CA PHE A 619 -23.97 -16.63 6.23
C PHE A 619 -23.26 -17.99 6.27
N PHE A 620 -22.09 -18.05 6.91
CA PHE A 620 -21.32 -19.29 7.10
C PHE A 620 -21.74 -20.13 8.33
N SER A 621 -22.77 -19.71 9.07
CA SER A 621 -23.25 -20.39 10.28
C SER A 621 -22.19 -20.56 11.38
N LEU A 622 -21.23 -19.63 11.47
CA LEU A 622 -20.13 -19.65 12.45
C LEU A 622 -20.60 -19.27 13.86
N THR A 623 -21.64 -18.44 13.96
CA THR A 623 -22.27 -18.14 15.24
C THR A 623 -23.44 -19.09 15.47
N GLY A 624 -23.29 -20.02 16.42
CA GLY A 624 -24.31 -21.00 16.77
C GLY A 624 -25.70 -20.36 16.94
N ASN A 625 -26.61 -20.70 16.03
CA ASN A 625 -27.98 -20.25 16.09
C ASN A 625 -28.66 -20.96 17.27
N LYS A 626 -28.81 -20.28 18.42
CA LYS A 626 -29.50 -20.81 19.62
C LYS A 626 -30.93 -21.33 19.34
N ASN A 627 -31.47 -21.09 18.15
CA ASN A 627 -32.83 -21.44 17.76
C ASN A 627 -33.01 -22.77 17.00
N LYS A 628 -31.96 -23.54 16.69
CA LYS A 628 -32.14 -24.88 16.06
C LYS A 628 -32.28 -26.02 17.06
N ALA A 629 -31.78 -25.89 18.29
CA ALA A 629 -31.90 -26.95 19.31
C ALA A 629 -33.32 -27.12 19.91
N THR A 630 -34.19 -26.13 19.75
CA THR A 630 -35.59 -26.17 20.25
C THR A 630 -36.58 -26.75 19.25
N LYS A 631 -36.29 -26.73 17.93
CA LYS A 631 -37.19 -27.35 16.93
C LYS A 631 -37.05 -28.87 16.86
N THR A 632 -35.86 -29.43 17.06
CA THR A 632 -35.65 -30.90 17.09
C THR A 632 -36.18 -31.53 18.38
N LYS A 633 -36.15 -30.82 19.52
CA LYS A 633 -36.75 -31.31 20.78
C LYS A 633 -38.28 -31.31 20.77
N ASN A 634 -38.92 -30.37 20.06
CA ASN A 634 -40.39 -30.35 19.93
C ASN A 634 -40.93 -31.34 18.88
N ALA A 635 -40.15 -31.70 17.86
CA ALA A 635 -40.52 -32.76 16.92
C ALA A 635 -40.42 -34.17 17.57
N ALA A 636 -39.39 -34.41 18.39
CA ALA A 636 -39.23 -35.66 19.13
C ALA A 636 -40.26 -35.87 20.25
N LYS A 637 -40.79 -34.79 20.84
CA LYS A 637 -41.90 -34.88 21.82
C LYS A 637 -43.26 -35.16 21.21
N LYS A 638 -43.51 -34.79 19.93
CA LYS A 638 -44.78 -35.09 19.24
C LYS A 638 -44.84 -36.51 18.65
N SER A 639 -43.71 -37.13 18.30
CA SER A 639 -43.69 -38.51 17.79
C SER A 639 -43.75 -39.59 18.89
N ALA A 640 -43.42 -39.24 20.14
CA ALA A 640 -43.44 -40.18 21.26
C ALA A 640 -44.82 -40.37 21.94
N SER A 641 -45.86 -39.59 21.57
CA SER A 641 -47.18 -39.66 22.21
C SER A 641 -48.22 -40.55 21.48
N THR A 642 -47.87 -41.16 20.34
CA THR A 642 -48.84 -41.87 19.48
C THR A 642 -48.59 -43.38 19.34
N LYS A 643 -47.84 -44.02 20.24
CA LYS A 643 -47.72 -45.49 20.29
C LYS A 643 -47.83 -46.01 21.72
N LYS A 644 -49.06 -46.14 22.21
CA LYS A 644 -49.51 -47.15 23.19
C LYS A 644 -51.02 -47.12 23.31
N LYS A 645 -51.72 -47.87 22.45
CA LYS A 645 -53.05 -48.41 22.75
C LYS A 645 -52.99 -49.91 22.55
N THR A 646 -52.76 -50.61 23.65
CA THR A 646 -52.84 -52.05 23.80
C THR A 646 -54.30 -52.47 23.74
N VAL A 647 -54.58 -53.51 22.94
CA VAL A 647 -55.86 -54.21 22.84
C VAL A 647 -56.11 -54.94 24.16
N VAL A 648 -57.27 -54.68 24.79
CA VAL A 648 -57.76 -55.46 25.93
C VAL A 648 -59.13 -56.04 25.55
N VAL A 649 -59.16 -57.36 25.45
CA VAL A 649 -60.36 -58.19 25.27
C VAL A 649 -61.16 -58.15 26.58
N LYS A 650 -62.44 -57.75 26.51
CA LYS A 650 -63.38 -57.77 27.64
C LYS A 650 -64.21 -59.06 27.60
N THR A 651 -64.05 -59.90 28.61
CA THR A 651 -65.00 -60.93 29.02
C THR A 651 -65.91 -60.39 30.11
N THR A 652 -67.22 -60.62 29.95
CA THR A 652 -68.31 -60.21 30.84
C THR A 652 -68.36 -61.10 32.10
N PRO A 653 -68.79 -60.56 33.25
CA PRO A 653 -69.82 -61.29 34.00
C PRO A 653 -70.95 -60.42 34.57
N LYS A 654 -72.01 -61.15 34.91
CA LYS A 654 -73.37 -60.76 35.28
C LYS A 654 -73.49 -59.80 36.47
N LYS A 655 -74.51 -58.94 36.38
CA LYS A 655 -75.16 -58.23 37.49
C LYS A 655 -76.00 -59.20 38.33
N THR A 656 -75.95 -59.05 39.64
CA THR A 656 -77.06 -59.35 40.57
C THR A 656 -77.20 -58.20 41.57
N THR A 657 -78.38 -57.57 41.52
CA THR A 657 -79.19 -56.97 42.62
C THR A 657 -78.46 -56.58 43.92
N LYS A 658 -78.52 -55.34 44.38
CA LYS A 658 -79.68 -54.64 44.98
C LYS A 658 -79.44 -53.14 45.02
#